data_AF-A0A2A4SZ37-F1
#
_entry.id   AF-A0A2A4SZ37-F1
#
_cell.length_a   1.000
_cell.length_b   1.000
_cell.length_c   1.000
_cell.angle_alpha   90.00
_cell.angle_beta   90.00
_cell.angle_gamma   90.00
#
_symmetry.space_group_name_H-M   'P 1'
#
loop_
_entity.id
_entity.type
_entity.pdbx_description
1 polymer ?
#
loop_
_entity_poly.entity_id
_entity_poly.type
_entity_poly.pdbx_seq_one_letter_code
_entity_poly.pdbx_strand_id
1 'polypeptide(L)'
;MDNSSTQKMDESLNPFDNWSIPPKNTWEILSWLLFQPKRLKNFSDSLGRKEGLKRFFSPYLTIFLFSFFLFEFGLFIMVVGDLPLLFPEIYNENLVMEWPSEASWLKQWLWLHFWNDTILFIRWCTAMALGLILAAVSGGIGASGMVLGLVIELTLGLLAGGVSLVYPLAEGVAGGLALGLTGGVAFGLELRLTAMLIDKVLARPLFKQVFSLPFGLILGLALGLAIAWRFSLATGLAAGLAFVLFFSAGWLAIWEQVICQFRNPKLDSLFKNPYTKRETVQWEPRQLNKLLLKQCWDNPERGLQFAEFLILRRPLQLLLSNQILHKVCASYWYHFPLNFDLFRYPILSVDKKVQRSSLTYTPDWESQIEKCAKGYRTFEQQQHSALKKKSFLEFQDSLQELRAITLAQAGDWKEDYLKALDRWLQQSKLKLEEIEEELALTQPISLNFFQFGEALHPIREVPRTFVGRDRVLQELTMTIRTSSVMPTLFFQGQRRVGKSSLINFLQEQLGPGFLILSLDMQSSIAGSWSSCWNHFLDQLAEKIEEDSPEELSGDHALEVWRQFEIRIKEKARQLDKVIILALDEYEGLHHLLKSHDPDEADRLLQAMRSFSQHQNQVVLLFTGQWLSQDLPAGPRFGDHFVHTRHI
;
A
#
# COMPACT_ATOMS: atom_id res chain seq x y z
N MET A 1 20.94 34.63 -26.44
CA MET A 1 22.09 34.11 -25.66
C MET A 1 21.80 34.44 -24.21
N ASP A 2 21.10 33.54 -23.52
CA ASP A 2 21.00 33.56 -22.05
C ASP A 2 21.26 32.13 -21.60
N ASN A 3 22.45 31.93 -21.03
CA ASN A 3 22.92 30.66 -20.50
C ASN A 3 22.23 30.39 -19.16
N SER A 4 20.98 29.95 -19.20
CA SER A 4 20.34 29.24 -18.08
C SER A 4 20.41 27.74 -18.33
N SER A 5 21.62 27.20 -18.49
CA SER A 5 21.89 25.77 -18.34
C SER A 5 21.91 25.43 -16.85
N THR A 6 20.78 25.67 -16.18
CA THR A 6 20.49 25.11 -14.87
C THR A 6 20.29 23.62 -15.07
N GLN A 7 21.36 22.88 -14.82
CA GLN A 7 21.39 21.53 -14.27
C GLN A 7 19.97 20.97 -14.02
N LYS A 8 19.41 20.25 -15.00
CA LYS A 8 18.37 19.26 -14.74
C LYS A 8 19.03 18.21 -13.84
N MET A 9 19.08 18.48 -12.53
CA MET A 9 19.27 17.41 -11.56
C MET A 9 18.18 16.39 -11.85
N ASP A 10 18.57 15.13 -11.97
CA ASP A 10 17.68 13.98 -12.15
C ASP A 10 16.57 14.04 -11.08
N GLU A 11 15.41 14.63 -11.41
CA GLU A 11 14.24 14.70 -10.53
C GLU A 11 13.68 13.30 -10.21
N SER A 12 14.23 12.26 -10.86
CA SER A 12 13.91 10.85 -10.64
C SER A 12 14.55 10.25 -9.39
N LEU A 13 15.62 10.86 -8.85
CA LEU A 13 16.31 10.32 -7.67
C LEU A 13 15.59 10.78 -6.41
N ASN A 14 14.95 9.84 -5.71
CA ASN A 14 14.36 10.06 -4.40
C ASN A 14 15.41 10.73 -3.49
N PRO A 15 15.22 12.00 -3.07
CA PRO A 15 16.23 12.76 -2.32
C PRO A 15 16.50 12.18 -0.93
N PHE A 16 15.66 11.25 -0.47
CA PHE A 16 15.83 10.49 0.76
C PHE A 16 16.73 9.24 0.61
N ASP A 17 17.10 8.86 -0.62
CA ASP A 17 17.97 7.71 -0.93
C ASP A 17 19.47 8.02 -0.91
N ASN A 18 19.88 9.19 -0.40
CA ASN A 18 21.28 9.64 -0.28
C ASN A 18 22.17 8.82 0.70
N TRP A 19 21.76 7.60 1.06
CA TRP A 19 22.51 6.70 1.95
C TRP A 19 23.81 6.17 1.34
N SER A 20 23.89 6.13 0.01
CA SER A 20 25.07 5.71 -0.75
C SER A 20 26.16 6.76 -0.82
N ILE A 21 25.90 8.01 -0.39
CA ILE A 21 26.90 9.07 -0.44
C ILE A 21 27.98 8.78 0.61
N PRO A 22 29.26 8.66 0.22
CA PRO A 22 30.36 8.46 1.15
C PRO A 22 30.54 9.68 2.08
N PRO A 23 31.04 9.47 3.30
CA PRO A 23 31.24 10.55 4.26
C PRO A 23 32.30 11.52 3.72
N LYS A 24 31.99 12.82 3.79
CA LYS A 24 32.84 13.89 3.25
C LYS A 24 34.11 14.07 4.05
N ASN A 25 34.04 13.84 5.36
CA ASN A 25 35.16 14.00 6.28
C ASN A 25 35.05 13.07 7.49
N THR A 26 36.10 13.07 8.30
CA THR A 26 36.24 12.26 9.50
C THR A 26 35.18 12.55 10.56
N TRP A 27 34.77 13.81 10.68
CA TRP A 27 33.69 14.22 11.59
C TRP A 27 32.34 13.62 11.21
N GLU A 28 32.07 13.45 9.91
CA GLU A 28 30.85 12.79 9.45
C GLU A 28 30.86 11.30 9.79
N ILE A 29 32.01 10.62 9.72
CA ILE A 29 32.17 9.23 10.18
C ILE A 29 31.91 9.12 11.69
N LEU A 30 32.48 10.04 12.48
CA LEU A 30 32.24 10.11 13.93
C LEU A 30 30.76 10.37 14.25
N SER A 31 30.12 11.26 13.50
CA SER A 31 28.69 11.52 13.62
C SER A 31 27.87 10.26 13.27
N TRP A 32 28.23 9.52 12.22
CA TRP A 32 27.53 8.28 11.88
C TRP A 32 27.74 7.19 12.93
N LEU A 33 28.93 7.09 13.51
CA LEU A 33 29.21 6.16 14.60
C LEU A 33 28.27 6.38 15.78
N LEU A 34 28.05 7.64 16.16
CA LEU A 34 27.21 8.01 17.30
C LEU A 34 25.71 8.03 16.98
N PHE A 35 25.34 8.51 15.78
CA PHE A 35 23.95 8.87 15.46
C PHE A 35 23.33 8.09 14.31
N GLN A 36 24.11 7.29 13.56
CA GLN A 36 23.63 6.50 12.42
C GLN A 36 24.40 5.17 12.26
N PRO A 37 24.47 4.32 13.30
CA PRO A 37 25.29 3.10 13.27
C PRO A 37 24.95 2.17 12.10
N LYS A 38 23.68 2.13 11.68
CA LYS A 38 23.25 1.36 10.50
C LYS A 38 23.86 1.90 9.20
N ARG A 39 23.95 3.22 9.06
CA ARG A 39 24.58 3.83 7.87
C ARG A 39 26.07 3.55 7.85
N LEU A 40 26.73 3.68 9.01
CA LEU A 40 28.15 3.35 9.13
C LEU A 40 28.41 1.89 8.78
N LYS A 41 27.56 0.97 9.24
CA LYS A 41 27.65 -0.45 8.89
C LYS A 41 27.54 -0.66 7.38
N ASN A 42 26.48 -0.16 6.74
CA ASN A 42 26.29 -0.32 5.29
C ASN A 42 27.45 0.31 4.49
N PHE A 43 27.94 1.47 4.93
CA PHE A 43 29.11 2.09 4.32
C PHE A 43 30.37 1.25 4.51
N SER A 44 30.61 0.72 5.72
CA SER A 44 31.72 -0.18 6.00
C SER A 44 31.66 -1.45 5.13
N ASP A 45 30.46 -2.02 4.96
CA ASP A 45 30.24 -3.21 4.13
C ASP A 45 30.53 -2.93 2.64
N SER A 46 30.41 -1.67 2.20
CA SER A 46 30.75 -1.25 0.83
C SER A 46 32.25 -1.01 0.59
N LEU A 47 33.07 -0.94 1.64
CA LEU A 47 34.50 -0.64 1.53
C LEU A 47 35.35 -1.91 1.43
N GLY A 48 36.35 -1.90 0.55
CA GLY A 48 37.41 -2.89 0.58
C GLY A 48 38.22 -2.81 1.88
N ARG A 49 38.75 -3.94 2.37
CA ARG A 49 39.45 -4.06 3.68
C ARG A 49 40.48 -2.95 3.96
N LYS A 50 41.28 -2.56 2.96
CA LYS A 50 42.31 -1.51 3.10
C LYS A 50 41.72 -0.11 3.27
N GLU A 51 40.71 0.24 2.47
CA GLU A 51 40.03 1.53 2.57
C GLU A 51 39.19 1.60 3.85
N GLY A 52 38.54 0.49 4.23
CA GLY A 52 37.85 0.32 5.51
C GLY A 52 38.77 0.65 6.69
N LEU A 53 39.97 0.05 6.76
CA LEU A 53 40.95 0.34 7.81
C LEU A 53 41.39 1.81 7.81
N LYS A 54 41.70 2.38 6.64
CA LYS A 54 42.12 3.80 6.53
C LYS A 54 41.03 4.75 7.05
N ARG A 55 39.77 4.50 6.65
CA ARG A 55 38.61 5.30 7.06
C ARG A 55 38.23 5.07 8.51
N PHE A 56 38.48 3.87 9.03
CA PHE A 56 38.31 3.52 10.44
C PHE A 56 39.30 4.26 11.33
N PHE A 57 40.59 4.29 10.99
CA PHE A 57 41.62 4.94 11.84
C PHE A 57 41.54 6.46 11.88
N SER A 58 41.02 7.10 10.83
CA SER A 58 40.95 8.56 10.76
C SER A 58 40.14 9.19 11.93
N PRO A 59 38.93 8.68 12.27
CA PRO A 59 38.19 9.04 13.49
C PRO A 59 38.99 8.91 14.78
N TYR A 60 39.68 7.79 14.97
CA TYR A 60 40.46 7.53 16.18
C TYR A 60 41.62 8.49 16.33
N LEU A 61 42.34 8.81 15.25
CA LEU A 61 43.38 9.84 15.29
C LEU A 61 42.81 11.19 15.69
N THR A 62 41.61 11.53 15.20
CA THR A 62 40.96 12.80 15.54
C THR A 62 40.51 12.84 17.00
N ILE A 63 39.89 11.75 17.50
CA ILE A 63 39.53 11.61 18.91
C ILE A 63 40.78 11.68 19.77
N PHE A 64 41.85 10.97 19.41
CA PHE A 64 43.11 10.96 20.14
C PHE A 64 43.71 12.37 20.24
N LEU A 65 43.85 13.07 19.11
CA LEU A 65 44.36 14.45 19.10
C LEU A 65 43.48 15.40 19.91
N PHE A 66 42.16 15.22 19.86
CA PHE A 66 41.23 16.03 20.63
C PHE A 66 41.31 15.74 22.14
N SER A 67 41.36 14.47 22.54
CA SER A 67 41.55 14.05 23.93
C SER A 67 42.89 14.51 24.49
N PHE A 68 43.96 14.41 23.69
CA PHE A 68 45.27 14.94 24.04
C PHE A 68 45.22 16.45 24.25
N PHE A 69 44.59 17.19 23.33
CA PHE A 69 44.40 18.63 23.49
C PHE A 69 43.62 18.99 24.75
N LEU A 70 42.52 18.28 25.07
CA LEU A 70 41.75 18.50 26.29
C LEU A 70 42.55 18.21 27.56
N PHE A 71 43.37 17.15 27.55
CA PHE A 71 44.27 16.81 28.64
C PHE A 71 45.30 17.93 28.87
N GLU A 72 45.99 18.35 27.82
CA GLU A 72 46.95 19.45 27.88
C GLU A 72 46.31 20.76 28.33
N PHE A 73 45.10 21.04 27.86
CA PHE A 73 44.34 22.21 28.26
C PHE A 73 43.93 22.15 29.74
N GLY A 74 43.59 20.97 30.25
CA GLY A 74 43.33 20.74 31.67
C GLY A 74 44.57 20.97 32.54
N LEU A 75 45.73 20.45 32.12
CA LEU A 75 47.01 20.71 32.79
C LEU A 75 47.35 22.21 32.75
N PHE A 76 47.13 22.86 31.61
CA PHE A 76 47.35 24.29 31.46
C PHE A 76 46.48 25.10 32.42
N ILE A 77 45.18 24.80 32.53
CA ILE A 77 44.28 25.45 33.50
C ILE A 77 44.76 25.21 34.94
N MET A 78 45.19 23.98 35.26
CA MET A 78 45.69 23.63 36.59
C MET A 78 46.90 24.47 36.98
N VAL A 79 47.84 24.64 36.04
CA VAL A 79 49.05 25.44 36.21
C VAL A 79 48.74 26.92 36.31
N VAL A 80 48.00 27.48 35.35
CA VAL A 80 47.70 28.92 35.30
C VAL A 80 46.82 29.35 36.47
N GLY A 81 45.96 28.46 36.95
CA GLY A 81 45.09 28.71 38.10
C GLY A 81 45.72 28.36 39.44
N ASP A 82 46.95 27.82 39.49
CA ASP A 82 47.58 27.28 40.70
C ASP A 82 46.61 26.41 41.54
N LEU A 83 45.80 25.59 40.86
CA LEU A 83 44.70 24.86 41.51
C LEU A 83 45.16 23.96 42.68
N PRO A 84 46.34 23.30 42.64
CA PRO A 84 46.83 22.53 43.77
C PRO A 84 47.05 23.36 45.05
N LEU A 85 47.39 24.64 44.93
CA LEU A 85 47.56 25.55 46.08
C LEU A 85 46.22 26.15 46.53
N LEU A 86 45.31 26.42 45.59
CA LEU A 86 43.99 26.97 45.91
C LEU A 86 43.06 25.95 46.58
N PHE A 87 43.21 24.66 46.24
CA PHE A 87 42.35 23.58 46.71
C PHE A 87 43.16 22.37 47.19
N PRO A 88 44.09 22.53 48.15
CA PRO A 88 45.03 21.49 48.54
C PRO A 88 44.36 20.21 49.04
N GLU A 89 43.17 20.33 49.64
CA GLU A 89 42.35 19.20 50.10
C GLU A 89 41.86 18.27 48.99
N ILE A 90 41.87 18.74 47.73
CA ILE A 90 41.43 17.96 46.56
C ILE A 90 42.60 17.17 45.93
N TYR A 91 43.84 17.63 46.12
CA TYR A 91 45.01 17.10 45.44
C TYR A 91 45.86 16.21 46.35
N ASN A 92 46.69 15.34 45.75
CA ASN A 92 47.61 14.49 46.51
C ASN A 92 48.58 15.35 47.32
N GLU A 93 48.75 15.06 48.60
CA GLU A 93 49.66 15.81 49.50
C GLU A 93 51.08 15.95 48.90
N ASN A 94 51.59 14.92 48.21
CA ASN A 94 52.91 15.00 47.55
C ASN A 94 52.91 15.99 46.38
N LEU A 95 51.82 16.07 45.60
CA LEU A 95 51.68 17.05 44.51
C LEU A 95 51.71 18.47 45.08
N VAL A 96 50.97 18.70 46.18
CA VAL A 96 50.86 20.01 46.83
C VAL A 96 52.19 20.42 47.47
N MET A 97 52.86 19.48 48.16
CA MET A 97 54.13 19.73 48.84
C MET A 97 55.29 19.97 47.87
N GLU A 98 55.28 19.33 46.71
CA GLU A 98 56.32 19.49 45.68
C GLU A 98 55.95 20.50 44.58
N TRP A 99 54.76 21.12 44.66
CA TRP A 99 54.30 22.10 43.67
C TRP A 99 55.26 23.30 43.64
N PRO A 100 55.92 23.59 42.50
CA PRO A 100 56.93 24.63 42.45
C PRO A 100 56.25 26.01 42.34
N SER A 101 55.78 26.52 43.47
CA SER A 101 55.00 27.77 43.60
C SER A 101 55.76 29.03 43.16
N GLU A 102 57.09 29.01 43.19
CA GLU A 102 57.94 30.12 42.74
C GLU A 102 58.41 29.99 41.27
N ALA A 103 58.04 28.91 40.58
CA ALA A 103 58.45 28.68 39.21
C ALA A 103 57.50 29.35 38.20
N SER A 104 58.03 29.79 37.06
CA SER A 104 57.20 30.23 35.93
C SER A 104 56.22 29.13 35.51
N TRP A 105 55.01 29.49 35.07
CA TRP A 105 53.99 28.55 34.59
C TRP A 105 54.54 27.48 33.62
N LEU A 106 55.47 27.83 32.73
CA LEU A 106 56.08 26.86 31.80
C LEU A 106 56.86 25.76 32.54
N LYS A 107 57.57 26.10 33.62
CA LYS A 107 58.31 25.14 34.45
C LYS A 107 57.36 24.28 35.27
N GLN A 108 56.27 24.84 35.80
CA GLN A 108 55.22 24.08 36.49
C GLN A 108 54.53 23.09 35.53
N TRP A 109 54.22 23.52 34.31
CA TRP A 109 53.62 22.68 33.27
C TRP A 109 54.57 21.56 32.81
N LEU A 110 55.85 21.87 32.56
CA LEU A 110 56.86 20.86 32.27
C LEU A 110 57.07 19.91 33.46
N TRP A 111 57.10 20.45 34.69
CA TRP A 111 57.22 19.64 35.90
C TRP A 111 56.05 18.67 36.01
N LEU A 112 54.81 19.08 35.75
CA LEU A 112 53.67 18.14 35.71
C LEU A 112 53.85 17.02 34.67
N HIS A 113 54.41 17.33 33.50
CA HIS A 113 54.71 16.32 32.47
C HIS A 113 55.80 15.32 32.88
N PHE A 114 56.77 15.77 33.68
CA PHE A 114 57.85 14.92 34.19
C PHE A 114 57.52 14.22 35.51
N TRP A 115 56.72 14.85 36.38
CA TRP A 115 56.30 14.37 37.70
C TRP A 115 55.20 13.33 37.60
N ASN A 116 54.25 13.49 36.66
CA ASN A 116 53.12 12.59 36.50
C ASN A 116 53.47 11.29 35.76
N ASP A 117 54.73 10.84 35.83
CA ASP A 117 55.29 9.78 34.99
C ASP A 117 54.92 10.02 33.52
N THR A 118 55.79 10.67 32.74
CA THR A 118 55.66 10.69 31.26
C THR A 118 55.45 9.27 30.70
N ILE A 119 55.88 8.25 31.45
CA ILE A 119 55.62 6.82 31.30
C ILE A 119 54.12 6.47 31.29
N LEU A 120 53.26 7.06 32.13
CA LEU A 120 51.79 6.83 32.14
C LEU A 120 51.14 7.30 30.83
N PHE A 121 51.51 8.49 30.34
CA PHE A 121 51.01 8.98 29.04
C PHE A 121 51.56 8.16 27.87
N ILE A 122 52.85 7.84 27.87
CA ILE A 122 53.47 6.96 26.86
C ILE A 122 52.81 5.58 26.90
N ARG A 123 52.54 5.02 28.09
CA ARG A 123 51.81 3.74 28.28
C ARG A 123 50.39 3.82 27.76
N TRP A 124 49.71 4.94 27.95
CA TRP A 124 48.36 5.15 27.41
C TRP A 124 48.38 5.20 25.87
N CYS A 125 49.33 5.93 25.29
CA CYS A 125 49.55 5.99 23.85
C CYS A 125 49.94 4.63 23.25
N THR A 126 50.81 3.86 23.91
CA THR A 126 51.19 2.52 23.43
C THR A 126 50.07 1.49 23.62
N ALA A 127 49.29 1.58 24.69
CA ALA A 127 48.09 0.76 24.90
C ALA A 127 47.02 1.04 23.84
N MET A 128 46.75 2.32 23.52
CA MET A 128 45.87 2.70 22.41
C MET A 128 46.38 2.15 21.08
N ALA A 129 47.68 2.33 20.77
CA ALA A 129 48.27 1.84 19.53
C ALA A 129 48.17 0.30 19.41
N LEU A 130 48.42 -0.44 20.50
CA LEU A 130 48.30 -1.90 20.55
C LEU A 130 46.85 -2.37 20.44
N GLY A 131 45.91 -1.73 21.13
CA GLY A 131 44.48 -2.02 21.03
C GLY A 131 43.97 -1.84 19.60
N LEU A 132 44.40 -0.77 18.93
CA LEU A 132 44.12 -0.47 17.53
C LEU A 132 44.71 -1.50 16.56
N ILE A 133 45.95 -1.96 16.80
CA ILE A 133 46.59 -3.02 16.01
C ILE A 133 45.86 -4.35 16.19
N LEU A 134 45.50 -4.71 17.42
CA LEU A 134 44.81 -5.97 17.72
C LEU A 134 43.40 -6.00 17.13
N ALA A 135 42.65 -4.89 17.19
CA ALA A 135 41.36 -4.74 16.53
C ALA A 135 41.45 -4.90 15.00
N ALA A 136 42.54 -4.43 14.38
CA ALA A 136 42.77 -4.59 12.94
C ALA A 136 43.17 -6.02 12.55
N VAL A 137 43.87 -6.74 13.44
CA VAL A 137 44.34 -8.12 13.22
C VAL A 137 43.25 -9.15 13.49
N SER A 138 42.35 -8.92 14.46
CA SER A 138 41.27 -9.85 14.82
C SER A 138 40.14 -9.98 13.78
N GLY A 139 40.31 -9.39 12.59
CA GLY A 139 39.60 -9.82 11.38
C GLY A 139 38.15 -9.38 11.21
N GLY A 140 37.62 -8.49 12.06
CA GLY A 140 36.24 -8.01 11.92
C GLY A 140 36.11 -6.51 12.10
N ILE A 141 35.81 -5.78 11.03
CA ILE A 141 35.32 -4.38 11.07
C ILE A 141 33.88 -4.31 11.65
N GLY A 142 33.29 -5.45 12.01
CA GLY A 142 32.00 -5.52 12.70
C GLY A 142 32.06 -4.99 14.13
N ALA A 143 30.90 -4.64 14.69
CA ALA A 143 30.74 -4.14 16.05
C ALA A 143 31.41 -5.02 17.13
N SER A 144 31.56 -6.32 16.87
CA SER A 144 32.27 -7.26 17.75
C SER A 144 33.78 -7.00 17.83
N GLY A 145 34.44 -6.62 16.71
CA GLY A 145 35.85 -6.25 16.71
C GLY A 145 36.12 -4.91 17.39
N MET A 146 35.17 -3.96 17.31
CA MET A 146 35.21 -2.71 18.09
C MET A 146 35.12 -2.97 19.60
N VAL A 147 34.20 -3.82 20.04
CA VAL A 147 34.05 -4.16 21.47
C VAL A 147 35.26 -4.94 21.98
N LEU A 148 35.76 -5.93 21.21
CA LEU A 148 36.97 -6.66 21.57
C LEU A 148 38.20 -5.76 21.60
N GLY A 149 38.34 -4.84 20.63
CA GLY A 149 39.41 -3.84 20.60
C GLY A 149 39.41 -2.97 21.85
N LEU A 150 38.27 -2.36 22.19
CA LEU A 150 38.11 -1.54 23.40
C LEU A 150 38.34 -2.33 24.70
N VAL A 151 37.84 -3.57 24.78
CA VAL A 151 38.03 -4.43 25.95
C VAL A 151 39.49 -4.81 26.09
N ILE A 152 40.17 -5.20 25.01
CA ILE A 152 41.60 -5.55 25.02
C ILE A 152 42.47 -4.32 25.31
N GLU A 153 42.12 -3.16 24.79
CA GLU A 153 42.78 -1.86 25.03
C GLU A 153 42.68 -1.44 26.51
N LEU A 154 41.50 -1.54 27.10
CA LEU A 154 41.28 -1.34 28.54
C LEU A 154 42.05 -2.37 29.37
N THR A 155 42.03 -3.64 28.96
CA THR A 155 42.68 -4.73 29.70
C THR A 155 44.21 -4.63 29.65
N LEU A 156 44.79 -4.30 28.50
CA LEU A 156 46.24 -4.14 28.33
C LEU A 156 46.78 -2.86 28.96
N GLY A 157 46.03 -1.75 28.89
CA GLY A 157 46.37 -0.52 29.61
C GLY A 157 46.42 -0.73 31.13
N LEU A 158 45.57 -1.61 31.66
CA LEU A 158 45.55 -2.00 33.07
C LEU A 158 46.65 -3.00 33.44
N LEU A 159 46.99 -3.96 32.57
CA LEU A 159 48.05 -4.95 32.80
C LEU A 159 49.45 -4.32 32.83
N ALA A 160 49.68 -3.24 32.08
CA ALA A 160 50.96 -2.50 32.08
C ALA A 160 51.20 -1.67 33.36
N GLY A 161 50.20 -1.56 34.25
CA GLY A 161 50.27 -0.82 35.51
C GLY A 161 51.01 -1.52 36.66
N GLY A 162 51.23 -2.84 36.57
CA GLY A 162 51.96 -3.61 37.58
C GLY A 162 51.18 -3.85 38.89
N VAL A 163 51.26 -5.10 39.37
CA VAL A 163 50.82 -5.64 40.68
C VAL A 163 49.41 -6.29 40.75
N SER A 164 49.41 -7.63 40.65
CA SER A 164 48.66 -8.63 41.47
C SER A 164 47.17 -8.41 41.83
N LEU A 165 46.30 -8.02 40.90
CA LEU A 165 44.85 -7.96 41.17
C LEU A 165 43.99 -8.55 40.05
N VAL A 166 44.42 -9.67 39.44
CA VAL A 166 43.77 -10.21 38.24
C VAL A 166 42.35 -10.77 38.50
N TYR A 167 42.03 -11.19 39.73
CA TYR A 167 40.71 -11.79 40.04
C TYR A 167 39.62 -10.78 40.47
N PRO A 168 39.89 -9.78 41.35
CA PRO A 168 38.88 -8.78 41.74
C PRO A 168 38.61 -7.72 40.65
N LEU A 169 39.49 -7.58 39.66
CA LEU A 169 39.40 -6.55 38.63
C LEU A 169 38.48 -6.94 37.46
N ALA A 170 38.38 -8.24 37.12
CA ALA A 170 37.39 -8.71 36.15
C ALA A 170 35.95 -8.55 36.70
N GLU A 171 35.78 -8.84 37.99
CA GLU A 171 34.53 -8.61 38.73
C GLU A 171 34.24 -7.10 38.91
N GLY A 172 35.28 -6.29 39.12
CA GLY A 172 35.18 -4.83 39.20
C GLY A 172 34.89 -4.14 37.86
N VAL A 173 35.49 -4.55 36.74
CA VAL A 173 35.20 -3.95 35.42
C VAL A 173 33.83 -4.38 34.92
N ALA A 174 33.44 -5.65 35.12
CA ALA A 174 32.09 -6.11 34.84
C ALA A 174 31.05 -5.44 35.76
N GLY A 175 31.35 -5.33 37.06
CA GLY A 175 30.51 -4.67 38.05
C GLY A 175 30.45 -3.15 37.89
N GLY A 176 31.53 -2.51 37.44
CA GLY A 176 31.63 -1.07 37.19
C GLY A 176 31.02 -0.64 35.86
N LEU A 177 31.10 -1.48 34.83
CA LEU A 177 30.29 -1.31 33.61
C LEU A 177 28.82 -1.57 33.89
N ALA A 178 28.48 -2.61 34.67
CA ALA A 178 27.10 -2.88 35.07
C ALA A 178 26.53 -1.76 35.95
N LEU A 179 27.23 -1.29 36.99
CA LEU A 179 26.81 -0.20 37.87
C LEU A 179 26.89 1.17 37.18
N GLY A 180 27.86 1.40 36.30
CA GLY A 180 27.99 2.63 35.53
C GLY A 180 26.92 2.75 34.44
N LEU A 181 26.58 1.65 33.76
CA LEU A 181 25.45 1.60 32.83
C LEU A 181 24.13 1.66 33.58
N THR A 182 23.95 0.91 34.67
CA THR A 182 22.68 0.88 35.42
C THR A 182 22.46 2.17 36.20
N GLY A 183 23.50 2.70 36.84
CA GLY A 183 23.50 3.97 37.58
C GLY A 183 23.47 5.19 36.66
N GLY A 184 24.20 5.18 35.55
CA GLY A 184 24.13 6.24 34.53
C GLY A 184 22.78 6.28 33.81
N VAL A 185 22.17 5.11 33.56
CA VAL A 185 20.81 5.01 33.02
C VAL A 185 19.77 5.42 34.07
N ALA A 186 19.89 5.00 35.33
CA ALA A 186 18.97 5.38 36.41
C ALA A 186 19.05 6.88 36.73
N PHE A 187 20.25 7.43 36.87
CA PHE A 187 20.47 8.86 37.14
C PHE A 187 20.09 9.73 35.93
N GLY A 188 20.35 9.26 34.71
CA GLY A 188 19.88 9.89 33.47
C GLY A 188 18.36 9.84 33.30
N LEU A 189 17.69 8.78 33.75
CA LEU A 189 16.22 8.66 33.79
C LEU A 189 15.59 9.49 34.92
N GLU A 190 16.22 9.58 36.09
CA GLU A 190 15.77 10.41 37.20
C GLU A 190 15.93 11.91 36.92
N LEU A 191 17.07 12.34 36.34
CA LEU A 191 17.24 13.71 35.83
C LEU A 191 16.25 14.03 34.72
N ARG A 192 15.89 13.05 33.89
CA ARG A 192 14.86 13.19 32.84
C ARG A 192 13.44 13.31 33.41
N LEU A 193 13.14 12.60 34.49
CA LEU A 193 11.85 12.69 35.20
C LEU A 193 11.74 14.00 36.00
N THR A 194 12.81 14.42 36.67
CA THR A 194 12.85 15.72 37.38
C THR A 194 12.84 16.89 36.40
N ALA A 195 13.58 16.85 35.29
CA ALA A 195 13.52 17.89 34.26
C ALA A 195 12.13 17.99 33.62
N MET A 196 11.44 16.86 33.35
CA MET A 196 10.05 16.86 32.85
C MET A 196 9.04 17.39 33.89
N LEU A 197 9.29 17.20 35.19
CA LEU A 197 8.45 17.74 36.26
C LEU A 197 8.70 19.24 36.49
N ILE A 198 9.94 19.70 36.32
CA ILE A 198 10.34 21.11 36.49
C ILE A 198 9.81 21.98 35.33
N ASP A 199 9.69 21.42 34.11
CA ASP A 199 9.14 22.11 32.92
C ASP A 199 7.66 22.54 33.07
N LYS A 200 6.93 21.96 34.04
CA LYS A 200 5.54 22.33 34.33
C LYS A 200 5.35 23.36 35.44
N VAL A 201 6.37 23.68 36.23
CA VAL A 201 6.15 24.48 37.47
C VAL A 201 7.00 25.75 37.58
N LEU A 202 8.17 25.88 36.95
CA LEU A 202 8.98 27.09 37.12
C LEU A 202 9.66 27.56 35.83
N ALA A 203 8.93 28.33 35.02
CA ALA A 203 9.53 29.12 33.96
C ALA A 203 10.14 30.42 34.52
N ARG A 204 11.48 30.50 34.63
CA ARG A 204 12.22 31.77 34.56
C ARG A 204 13.62 31.58 33.94
N PRO A 205 14.18 32.64 33.30
CA PRO A 205 15.27 32.56 32.33
C PRO A 205 16.68 32.36 32.93
N LEU A 206 16.82 32.10 34.23
CA LEU A 206 18.12 31.98 34.89
C LEU A 206 18.80 30.62 34.66
N PHE A 207 18.09 29.61 34.18
CA PHE A 207 18.67 28.29 33.92
C PHE A 207 19.53 28.22 32.64
N LYS A 208 19.61 29.30 31.86
CA LYS A 208 20.26 29.31 30.54
C LYS A 208 21.73 29.74 30.53
N GLN A 209 22.33 30.18 31.63
CA GLN A 209 23.62 30.87 31.58
C GLN A 209 24.79 30.29 32.38
N VAL A 210 24.64 29.25 33.21
CA VAL A 210 25.75 28.83 34.10
C VAL A 210 26.23 27.38 33.95
N PHE A 211 25.49 26.46 33.32
CA PHE A 211 26.01 25.11 33.08
C PHE A 211 26.78 25.03 31.76
N SER A 212 28.00 25.58 31.80
CA SER A 212 28.98 25.44 30.73
C SER A 212 29.61 24.04 30.78
N LEU A 213 29.99 23.53 29.59
CA LEU A 213 30.72 22.28 29.35
C LEU A 213 31.82 21.94 30.38
N PRO A 214 32.63 22.90 30.89
CA PRO A 214 33.58 22.60 31.95
C PRO A 214 32.93 22.11 33.25
N PHE A 215 31.75 22.59 33.66
CA PHE A 215 31.16 22.15 34.93
C PHE A 215 30.69 20.69 34.89
N GLY A 216 30.06 20.24 33.80
CA GLY A 216 29.66 18.83 33.64
C GLY A 216 30.87 17.88 33.51
N LEU A 217 31.93 18.35 32.85
CA LEU A 217 33.17 17.59 32.67
C LEU A 217 33.99 17.54 33.96
N ILE A 218 34.08 18.65 34.71
CA ILE A 218 34.70 18.74 36.04
C ILE A 218 33.92 17.88 37.05
N LEU A 219 32.59 18.00 37.09
CA LEU A 219 31.77 17.23 38.02
C LEU A 219 31.81 15.72 37.70
N GLY A 220 31.76 15.35 36.41
CA GLY A 220 31.88 13.97 35.96
C GLY A 220 33.25 13.35 36.23
N LEU A 221 34.33 14.10 35.99
CA LEU A 221 35.69 13.67 36.35
C LEU A 221 35.88 13.61 37.87
N ALA A 222 35.38 14.59 38.63
CA ALA A 222 35.49 14.62 40.08
C ALA A 222 34.72 13.48 40.74
N LEU A 223 33.49 13.17 40.29
CA LEU A 223 32.74 12.00 40.76
C LEU A 223 33.38 10.69 40.30
N GLY A 224 33.86 10.60 39.05
CA GLY A 224 34.57 9.44 38.55
C GLY A 224 35.85 9.15 39.35
N LEU A 225 36.62 10.19 39.68
CA LEU A 225 37.82 10.10 40.52
C LEU A 225 37.48 9.79 41.98
N ALA A 226 36.43 10.40 42.55
CA ALA A 226 35.98 10.12 43.92
C ALA A 226 35.46 8.67 44.08
N ILE A 227 34.82 8.12 43.03
CA ILE A 227 34.41 6.71 42.98
C ILE A 227 35.64 5.81 42.74
N ALA A 228 36.60 6.22 41.90
CA ALA A 228 37.89 5.53 41.69
C ALA A 228 38.77 5.45 42.95
N TRP A 229 38.51 6.33 43.92
CA TRP A 229 39.15 6.31 45.23
C TRP A 229 38.48 5.32 46.20
N ARG A 230 37.19 5.04 46.03
CA ARG A 230 36.41 4.10 46.88
C ARG A 230 36.34 2.68 46.33
N PHE A 231 36.39 2.54 45.02
CA PHE A 231 36.46 1.28 44.28
C PHE A 231 37.68 1.34 43.36
N SER A 232 38.30 0.21 43.03
CA SER A 232 39.58 0.15 42.30
C SER A 232 39.66 1.18 41.15
N LEU A 233 40.84 1.77 40.92
CA LEU A 233 41.07 2.81 39.89
C LEU A 233 40.42 2.47 38.53
N ALA A 234 40.42 1.18 38.16
CA ALA A 234 39.76 0.65 36.98
C ALA A 234 38.24 0.89 36.95
N THR A 235 37.53 0.67 38.06
CA THR A 235 36.08 0.89 38.16
C THR A 235 35.71 2.37 38.05
N GLY A 236 36.42 3.26 38.74
CA GLY A 236 36.10 4.68 38.69
C GLY A 236 36.53 5.36 37.39
N LEU A 237 37.62 4.90 36.76
CA LEU A 237 37.99 5.38 35.42
C LEU A 237 37.04 4.87 34.34
N ALA A 238 36.59 3.61 34.43
CA ALA A 238 35.55 3.08 33.54
C ALA A 238 34.21 3.81 33.75
N ALA A 239 33.79 4.06 34.99
CA ALA A 239 32.58 4.82 35.30
C ALA A 239 32.69 6.28 34.83
N GLY A 240 33.84 6.92 35.04
CA GLY A 240 34.12 8.29 34.60
C GLY A 240 34.13 8.42 33.07
N LEU A 241 34.78 7.50 32.36
CA LEU A 241 34.77 7.46 30.89
C LEU A 241 33.38 7.15 30.34
N ALA A 242 32.66 6.18 30.92
CA ALA A 242 31.28 5.89 30.54
C ALA A 242 30.38 7.11 30.77
N PHE A 243 30.53 7.82 31.90
CA PHE A 243 29.82 9.05 32.19
C PHE A 243 30.18 10.16 31.21
N VAL A 244 31.45 10.39 30.91
CA VAL A 244 31.88 11.42 29.94
C VAL A 244 31.41 11.08 28.53
N LEU A 245 31.48 9.82 28.10
CA LEU A 245 30.99 9.40 26.79
C LEU A 245 29.46 9.52 26.71
N PHE A 246 28.74 9.13 27.76
CA PHE A 246 27.28 9.24 27.82
C PHE A 246 26.83 10.70 27.89
N PHE A 247 27.45 11.49 28.76
CA PHE A 247 27.19 12.91 28.93
C PHE A 247 27.59 13.70 27.69
N SER A 248 28.74 13.43 27.08
CA SER A 248 29.13 14.07 25.81
C SER A 248 28.23 13.63 24.67
N ALA A 249 27.85 12.36 24.54
CA ALA A 249 26.92 11.93 23.51
C ALA A 249 25.53 12.56 23.70
N GLY A 250 25.00 12.58 24.92
CA GLY A 250 23.71 13.21 25.26
C GLY A 250 23.75 14.73 25.12
N TRP A 251 24.79 15.38 25.64
CA TRP A 251 24.98 16.82 25.57
C TRP A 251 25.23 17.28 24.14
N LEU A 252 26.09 16.60 23.38
CA LEU A 252 26.28 16.88 21.95
C LEU A 252 24.97 16.63 21.19
N ALA A 253 24.21 15.59 21.48
CA ALA A 253 22.91 15.39 20.84
C ALA A 253 21.95 16.55 21.11
N ILE A 254 21.86 17.03 22.36
CA ILE A 254 21.02 18.17 22.76
C ILE A 254 21.55 19.45 22.12
N TRP A 255 22.84 19.73 22.26
CA TRP A 255 23.48 20.95 21.77
C TRP A 255 23.40 21.05 20.25
N GLU A 256 23.63 19.94 19.55
CA GLU A 256 23.52 19.91 18.10
C GLU A 256 22.04 19.95 17.65
N GLN A 257 21.06 19.51 18.45
CA GLN A 257 19.64 19.75 18.19
C GLN A 257 19.29 21.24 18.35
N VAL A 258 19.73 21.86 19.45
CA VAL A 258 19.55 23.29 19.74
C VAL A 258 20.22 24.14 18.65
N ILE A 259 21.48 23.88 18.34
CA ILE A 259 22.20 24.55 17.25
C ILE A 259 21.49 24.33 15.92
N CYS A 260 21.01 23.13 15.60
CA CYS A 260 20.29 22.92 14.34
C CYS A 260 19.02 23.78 14.25
N GLN A 261 18.28 23.96 15.35
CA GLN A 261 17.11 24.85 15.39
C GLN A 261 17.49 26.32 15.19
N PHE A 262 18.58 26.79 15.81
CA PHE A 262 18.99 28.20 15.75
C PHE A 262 19.83 28.56 14.52
N ARG A 263 20.64 27.63 14.00
CA ARG A 263 21.64 27.90 12.94
C ARG A 263 21.06 27.85 11.53
N ASN A 264 19.90 27.22 11.35
CA ASN A 264 19.17 27.28 10.08
C ASN A 264 17.78 27.87 10.32
N PRO A 265 17.62 29.21 10.27
CA PRO A 265 16.30 29.82 10.17
C PRO A 265 15.55 29.37 8.90
N LYS A 266 16.28 28.81 7.92
CA LYS A 266 15.77 28.19 6.69
C LYS A 266 15.64 26.67 6.80
N LEU A 267 15.08 26.17 7.90
CA LEU A 267 14.61 24.78 8.01
C LEU A 267 13.32 24.59 7.16
N ASP A 268 13.36 25.07 5.92
CA ASP A 268 12.19 25.38 5.11
C ASP A 268 11.87 24.27 4.10
N SER A 269 12.52 23.10 4.20
CA SER A 269 12.21 22.00 3.28
C SER A 269 12.25 20.63 3.92
N LEU A 270 11.36 19.76 3.41
CA LEU A 270 11.28 18.33 3.70
C LEU A 270 12.62 17.61 3.53
N PHE A 271 13.55 18.16 2.74
CA PHE A 271 14.87 17.56 2.50
C PHE A 271 15.94 18.02 3.50
N LYS A 272 15.81 19.24 4.03
CA LYS A 272 16.80 19.88 4.90
C LYS A 272 16.26 20.00 6.33
N ASN A 273 15.93 18.88 6.95
CA ASN A 273 15.51 18.84 8.34
C ASN A 273 16.37 17.88 9.20
N PRO A 274 16.32 17.97 10.53
CA PRO A 274 17.07 17.09 11.42
C PRO A 274 16.72 15.60 11.28
N TYR A 275 15.47 15.26 10.92
CA TYR A 275 15.02 13.88 10.77
C TYR A 275 15.67 13.16 9.58
N THR A 276 15.97 13.89 8.49
CA THR A 276 16.72 13.30 7.37
C THR A 276 18.17 12.99 7.78
N LYS A 277 18.76 13.85 8.61
CA LYS A 277 20.17 13.78 9.01
C LYS A 277 20.46 12.95 10.25
N ARG A 278 19.47 12.48 11.02
CA ARG A 278 19.75 11.77 12.30
C ARG A 278 18.82 10.58 12.47
N GLU A 279 19.35 9.45 12.97
CA GLU A 279 18.53 8.28 13.29
C GLU A 279 17.63 8.52 14.51
N THR A 280 18.14 9.27 15.48
CA THR A 280 17.47 9.56 16.75
C THR A 280 17.26 11.07 16.90
N VAL A 281 15.99 11.51 16.81
CA VAL A 281 15.58 12.86 17.24
C VAL A 281 14.75 12.67 18.50
N GLN A 282 15.40 12.80 19.66
CA GLN A 282 14.74 12.53 20.94
C GLN A 282 13.71 13.60 21.32
N TRP A 283 13.90 14.83 20.87
CA TRP A 283 13.00 15.94 21.12
C TRP A 283 12.36 16.39 19.82
N GLU A 284 11.05 16.16 19.69
CA GLU A 284 10.26 16.60 18.55
C GLU A 284 9.92 18.09 18.69
N PRO A 285 10.55 18.99 17.90
CA PRO A 285 10.29 20.41 18.02
C PRO A 285 8.91 20.70 17.43
N ARG A 286 7.92 21.00 18.27
CA ARG A 286 6.52 21.21 17.84
C ARG A 286 6.38 22.18 16.65
N GLN A 287 7.20 23.24 16.62
CA GLN A 287 7.18 24.22 15.51
C GLN A 287 7.71 23.62 14.20
N LEU A 288 8.77 22.82 14.27
CA LEU A 288 9.31 22.13 13.10
C LEU A 288 8.29 21.11 12.57
N ASN A 289 7.64 20.33 13.43
CA ASN A 289 6.61 19.39 12.99
C ASN A 289 5.46 20.11 12.27
N LYS A 290 5.00 21.24 12.80
CA LYS A 290 3.97 22.06 12.14
C LYS A 290 4.42 22.55 10.75
N LEU A 291 5.67 22.99 10.62
CA LEU A 291 6.23 23.42 9.32
C LEU A 291 6.34 22.25 8.34
N LEU A 292 6.82 21.09 8.78
CA LEU A 292 6.93 19.89 7.95
C LEU A 292 5.54 19.41 7.51
N LEU A 293 4.57 19.35 8.42
CA LEU A 293 3.19 18.98 8.10
C LEU A 293 2.56 19.96 7.11
N LYS A 294 2.85 21.27 7.23
CA LYS A 294 2.42 22.26 6.25
C LYS A 294 3.04 21.99 4.87
N GLN A 295 4.34 21.70 4.80
CA GLN A 295 4.99 21.39 3.54
C GLN A 295 4.51 20.07 2.92
N CYS A 296 4.20 19.06 3.73
CA CYS A 296 3.58 17.82 3.27
C CYS A 296 2.16 18.05 2.75
N TRP A 297 1.44 19.03 3.30
CA TRP A 297 0.15 19.45 2.76
C TRP A 297 0.32 20.10 1.39
N ASP A 298 1.26 21.04 1.26
CA ASP A 298 1.50 21.76 0.01
C ASP A 298 2.10 20.86 -1.10
N ASN A 299 2.82 19.80 -0.72
CA ASN A 299 3.39 18.81 -1.65
C ASN A 299 3.24 17.38 -1.10
N PRO A 300 2.09 16.72 -1.36
CA PRO A 300 1.76 15.42 -0.77
C PRO A 300 2.67 14.29 -1.27
N GLU A 301 3.15 14.33 -2.51
CA GLU A 301 4.04 13.31 -3.06
C GLU A 301 5.39 13.28 -2.33
N ARG A 302 6.01 14.44 -2.13
CA ARG A 302 7.24 14.56 -1.32
C ARG A 302 6.99 14.22 0.14
N GLY A 303 5.81 14.56 0.65
CA GLY A 303 5.38 14.18 2.00
C GLY A 303 5.30 12.66 2.17
N LEU A 304 4.77 11.95 1.17
CA LEU A 304 4.70 10.48 1.18
C LEU A 304 6.09 9.86 1.18
N GLN A 305 6.97 10.28 0.27
CA GLN A 305 8.37 9.83 0.23
C GLN A 305 9.08 10.07 1.57
N PHE A 306 8.80 11.21 2.21
CA PHE A 306 9.36 11.53 3.51
C PHE A 306 8.82 10.61 4.62
N ALA A 307 7.52 10.32 4.63
CA ALA A 307 6.92 9.37 5.58
C ALA A 307 7.48 7.96 5.39
N GLU A 308 7.58 7.47 4.15
CA GLU A 308 8.19 6.17 3.84
C GLU A 308 9.65 6.10 4.32
N PHE A 309 10.42 7.17 4.09
CA PHE A 309 11.77 7.29 4.64
C PHE A 309 11.77 7.19 6.17
N LEU A 310 10.86 7.87 6.88
CA LEU A 310 10.77 7.79 8.34
C LEU A 310 10.41 6.37 8.81
N ILE A 311 9.44 5.71 8.17
CA ILE A 311 9.04 4.34 8.52
C ILE A 311 10.20 3.36 8.34
N LEU A 312 10.85 3.40 7.17
CA LEU A 312 11.90 2.45 6.82
C LEU A 312 13.21 2.71 7.57
N ARG A 313 13.54 3.99 7.81
CA ARG A 313 14.88 4.39 8.26
C ARG A 313 14.92 5.03 9.64
N ARG A 314 13.78 5.45 10.21
CA ARG A 314 13.67 6.20 11.47
C ARG A 314 12.57 5.62 12.37
N PRO A 315 12.73 4.38 12.89
CA PRO A 315 11.69 3.69 13.67
C PRO A 315 11.33 4.41 14.99
N LEU A 316 12.15 5.35 15.47
CA LEU A 316 11.82 6.17 16.63
C LEU A 316 10.91 7.36 16.30
N GLN A 317 10.67 7.64 15.01
CA GLN A 317 9.90 8.78 14.51
C GLN A 317 8.58 8.34 13.85
N LEU A 318 8.07 7.16 14.20
CA LEU A 318 6.83 6.61 13.63
C LEU A 318 5.61 7.48 13.93
N LEU A 319 5.60 8.18 15.08
CA LEU A 319 4.52 9.11 15.42
C LEU A 319 4.43 10.26 14.40
N LEU A 320 5.55 10.95 14.16
CA LEU A 320 5.64 12.00 13.14
C LEU A 320 5.32 11.47 11.74
N SER A 321 5.80 10.27 11.41
CA SER A 321 5.49 9.64 10.13
C SER A 321 3.99 9.42 9.94
N ASN A 322 3.29 8.91 10.95
CA ASN A 322 1.85 8.71 10.90
C ASN A 322 1.08 10.03 10.79
N GLN A 323 1.54 11.09 11.46
CA GLN A 323 0.99 12.45 11.29
C GLN A 323 1.16 12.95 9.85
N ILE A 324 2.33 12.72 9.25
CA ILE A 324 2.60 13.08 7.86
C ILE A 324 1.69 12.28 6.92
N LEU A 325 1.53 10.98 7.12
CA LEU A 325 0.64 10.15 6.28
C LEU A 325 -0.80 10.66 6.30
N HIS A 326 -1.35 10.96 7.48
CA HIS A 326 -2.67 11.58 7.60
C HIS A 326 -2.75 12.90 6.81
N LYS A 327 -1.75 13.76 6.98
CA LYS A 327 -1.70 15.07 6.32
C LYS A 327 -1.61 14.96 4.80
N VAL A 328 -0.83 14.00 4.31
CA VAL A 328 -0.64 13.69 2.89
C VAL A 328 -1.92 13.14 2.27
N CYS A 329 -2.56 12.16 2.91
CA CYS A 329 -3.82 11.61 2.44
C CYS A 329 -4.93 12.67 2.38
N ALA A 330 -5.08 13.47 3.44
CA ALA A 330 -6.04 14.57 3.45
C ALA A 330 -5.72 15.65 2.39
N SER A 331 -4.44 15.92 2.14
CA SER A 331 -4.01 16.83 1.06
C SER A 331 -4.35 16.27 -0.33
N TYR A 332 -4.10 14.98 -0.59
CA TYR A 332 -4.53 14.34 -1.84
C TYR A 332 -6.03 14.46 -2.05
N TRP A 333 -6.83 14.22 -1.01
CA TRP A 333 -8.28 14.41 -1.10
C TRP A 333 -8.61 15.88 -1.39
N TYR A 334 -7.98 16.83 -0.70
CA TYR A 334 -8.26 18.24 -0.91
C TYR A 334 -7.90 18.73 -2.33
N HIS A 335 -6.75 18.34 -2.87
CA HIS A 335 -6.28 18.83 -4.16
C HIS A 335 -6.91 18.11 -5.36
N PHE A 336 -7.34 16.86 -5.19
CA PHE A 336 -7.90 16.02 -6.26
C PHE A 336 -9.32 15.55 -5.89
N PRO A 337 -10.30 16.46 -5.81
CA PRO A 337 -11.67 16.08 -5.49
C PRO A 337 -12.26 15.16 -6.56
N LEU A 338 -13.03 14.16 -6.12
CA LEU A 338 -13.66 13.13 -6.96
C LEU A 338 -12.66 12.23 -7.72
N ASN A 339 -11.36 12.26 -7.38
CA ASN A 339 -10.39 11.28 -7.88
C ASN A 339 -10.27 10.11 -6.90
N PHE A 340 -10.89 8.98 -7.23
CA PHE A 340 -10.96 7.83 -6.33
C PHE A 340 -9.72 6.94 -6.29
N ASP A 341 -8.83 7.03 -7.28
CA ASP A 341 -7.56 6.30 -7.23
C ASP A 341 -6.66 6.81 -6.10
N LEU A 342 -6.82 8.10 -5.78
CA LEU A 342 -6.14 8.82 -4.70
C LEU A 342 -6.97 8.86 -3.39
N PHE A 343 -8.20 8.34 -3.40
CA PHE A 343 -9.08 8.30 -2.22
C PHE A 343 -8.73 7.11 -1.32
N ARG A 344 -7.56 7.22 -0.68
CA ARG A 344 -7.02 6.20 0.23
C ARG A 344 -6.91 6.75 1.63
N TYR A 345 -7.07 5.88 2.62
CA TYR A 345 -6.73 6.16 4.01
C TYR A 345 -5.28 5.73 4.30
N PRO A 346 -4.63 6.33 5.32
CA PRO A 346 -3.23 6.07 5.59
C PRO A 346 -3.05 4.70 6.23
N ILE A 347 -2.11 3.90 5.70
CA ILE A 347 -1.70 2.64 6.33
C ILE A 347 -0.72 2.97 7.45
N LEU A 348 -1.21 2.97 8.69
CA LEU A 348 -0.42 3.33 9.86
C LEU A 348 0.49 2.17 10.30
N SER A 349 1.74 2.48 10.65
CA SER A 349 2.65 1.48 11.22
C SER A 349 2.19 1.07 12.62
N VAL A 350 1.93 -0.22 12.82
CA VAL A 350 1.35 -0.78 14.06
C VAL A 350 2.45 -1.04 15.10
N ASP A 351 2.93 0.01 15.76
CA ASP A 351 3.59 -0.15 17.06
C ASP A 351 2.54 -0.01 18.17
N LYS A 352 2.51 -0.96 19.12
CA LYS A 352 1.60 -0.95 20.28
C LYS A 352 1.69 0.35 21.10
N LYS A 353 2.85 1.02 21.08
CA LYS A 353 3.00 2.35 21.72
C LYS A 353 2.30 3.45 20.93
N VAL A 354 2.28 3.34 19.61
CA VAL A 354 1.63 4.30 18.70
C VAL A 354 0.12 4.05 18.64
N GLN A 355 -0.36 2.82 18.87
CA GLN A 355 -1.79 2.50 18.99
C GLN A 355 -2.51 3.27 20.12
N ARG A 356 -1.78 3.75 21.14
CA ARG A 356 -2.34 4.60 22.20
C ARG A 356 -2.39 6.08 21.85
N SER A 357 -1.93 6.47 20.66
CA SER A 357 -1.94 7.86 20.21
C SER A 357 -3.29 8.23 19.58
N SER A 358 -3.63 9.52 19.63
CA SER A 358 -4.83 10.11 19.01
C SER A 358 -4.79 10.13 17.46
N LEU A 359 -4.02 9.24 16.85
CA LEU A 359 -3.84 9.15 15.39
C LEU A 359 -4.53 7.92 14.79
N THR A 360 -5.12 7.08 15.62
CA THR A 360 -5.94 5.94 15.16
C THR A 360 -7.34 6.43 14.79
N TYR A 361 -7.95 5.74 13.82
CA TYR A 361 -9.33 5.95 13.37
C TYR A 361 -10.17 4.72 13.69
N THR A 362 -11.49 4.89 13.78
CA THR A 362 -12.41 3.77 14.04
C THR A 362 -12.59 2.88 12.79
N PRO A 363 -12.87 1.58 12.96
CA PRO A 363 -13.20 0.69 11.85
C PRO A 363 -14.39 1.19 11.01
N ASP A 364 -15.36 1.86 11.64
CA ASP A 364 -16.51 2.44 10.95
C ASP A 364 -16.09 3.54 9.95
N TRP A 365 -15.06 4.32 10.30
CA TRP A 365 -14.54 5.36 9.41
C TRP A 365 -13.89 4.74 8.16
N GLU A 366 -13.12 3.67 8.34
CA GLU A 366 -12.50 2.90 7.25
C GLU A 366 -13.56 2.25 6.35
N SER A 367 -14.53 1.55 6.93
CA SER A 367 -15.64 0.93 6.20
C SER A 367 -16.45 1.95 5.40
N GLN A 368 -16.67 3.15 5.95
CA GLN A 368 -17.38 4.20 5.26
C GLN A 368 -16.59 4.78 4.07
N ILE A 369 -15.27 4.86 4.16
CA ILE A 369 -14.40 5.23 3.01
C ILE A 369 -14.55 4.21 1.89
N GLU A 370 -14.52 2.91 2.23
CA GLU A 370 -14.71 1.83 1.25
C GLU A 370 -16.10 1.88 0.61
N LYS A 371 -17.15 2.15 1.40
CA LYS A 371 -18.52 2.36 0.91
C LYS A 371 -18.60 3.52 -0.07
N CYS A 372 -17.96 4.65 0.24
CA CYS A 372 -17.88 5.80 -0.67
C CYS A 372 -17.15 5.43 -1.98
N ALA A 373 -16.02 4.73 -1.88
CA ALA A 373 -15.24 4.27 -3.03
C ALA A 373 -16.03 3.32 -3.93
N LYS A 374 -16.77 2.39 -3.33
CA LYS A 374 -17.66 1.48 -4.07
C LYS A 374 -18.79 2.25 -4.75
N GLY A 375 -19.45 3.16 -4.03
CA GLY A 375 -20.54 3.99 -4.57
C GLY A 375 -20.11 4.81 -5.78
N TYR A 376 -18.93 5.44 -5.72
CA TYR A 376 -18.42 6.20 -6.85
C TYR A 376 -18.00 5.32 -8.05
N ARG A 377 -17.36 4.17 -7.81
CA ARG A 377 -17.05 3.22 -8.90
C ARG A 377 -18.33 2.70 -9.58
N THR A 378 -19.37 2.43 -8.80
CA THR A 378 -20.69 2.08 -9.35
C THR A 378 -21.20 3.21 -10.24
N PHE A 379 -21.12 4.46 -9.80
CA PHE A 379 -21.48 5.62 -10.61
C PHE A 379 -20.68 5.70 -11.93
N GLU A 380 -19.35 5.57 -11.91
CA GLU A 380 -18.51 5.65 -13.12
C GLU A 380 -18.82 4.53 -14.13
N GLN A 381 -19.21 3.36 -13.65
CA GLN A 381 -19.57 2.21 -14.49
C GLN A 381 -20.99 2.32 -15.08
N GLN A 382 -21.86 3.18 -14.55
CA GLN A 382 -23.22 3.33 -15.08
C GLN A 382 -23.23 4.04 -16.44
N GLN A 383 -23.72 3.33 -17.45
CA GLN A 383 -23.94 3.89 -18.80
C GLN A 383 -25.27 4.65 -18.91
N HIS A 384 -26.27 4.27 -18.10
CA HIS A 384 -27.61 4.86 -18.18
C HIS A 384 -27.72 6.13 -17.32
N SER A 385 -27.99 7.28 -17.93
CA SER A 385 -27.95 8.59 -17.26
C SER A 385 -28.84 8.68 -16.01
N ALA A 386 -30.04 8.09 -16.01
CA ALA A 386 -30.90 8.10 -14.81
C ALA A 386 -30.35 7.25 -13.65
N LEU A 387 -29.76 6.07 -13.94
CA LEU A 387 -29.12 5.23 -12.93
C LEU A 387 -27.81 5.83 -12.45
N LYS A 388 -27.10 6.53 -13.36
CA LYS A 388 -25.91 7.32 -13.07
C LYS A 388 -26.24 8.44 -12.07
N LYS A 389 -27.32 9.21 -12.28
CA LYS A 389 -27.81 10.19 -11.30
C LYS A 389 -28.13 9.55 -9.95
N LYS A 390 -28.90 8.46 -9.95
CA LYS A 390 -29.29 7.77 -8.71
C LYS A 390 -28.07 7.29 -7.92
N SER A 391 -27.15 6.57 -8.56
CA SER A 391 -25.91 6.08 -7.92
C SER A 391 -25.01 7.23 -7.45
N PHE A 392 -25.00 8.36 -8.16
CA PHE A 392 -24.24 9.54 -7.72
C PHE A 392 -24.85 10.20 -6.47
N LEU A 393 -26.18 10.23 -6.34
CA LEU A 393 -26.85 10.69 -5.12
C LEU A 393 -26.55 9.77 -3.93
N GLU A 394 -26.60 8.45 -4.12
CA GLU A 394 -26.23 7.48 -3.08
C GLU A 394 -24.76 7.64 -2.63
N PHE A 395 -23.86 7.96 -3.56
CA PHE A 395 -22.48 8.33 -3.26
C PHE A 395 -22.41 9.63 -2.44
N GLN A 396 -23.16 10.67 -2.82
CA GLN A 396 -23.17 11.94 -2.09
C GLN A 396 -23.68 11.79 -0.65
N ASP A 397 -24.71 10.98 -0.43
CA ASP A 397 -25.22 10.64 0.90
C ASP A 397 -24.15 9.91 1.73
N SER A 398 -23.47 8.93 1.12
CA SER A 398 -22.37 8.21 1.77
C SER A 398 -21.21 9.14 2.15
N LEU A 399 -20.93 10.16 1.32
CA LEU A 399 -19.91 11.17 1.58
C LEU A 399 -20.29 12.10 2.75
N GLN A 400 -21.58 12.45 2.88
CA GLN A 400 -22.08 13.21 4.03
C GLN A 400 -21.98 12.40 5.33
N GLU A 401 -22.32 11.12 5.28
CA GLU A 401 -22.17 10.19 6.40
C GLU A 401 -20.68 10.05 6.79
N LEU A 402 -19.77 9.93 5.83
CA LEU A 402 -18.33 9.91 6.09
C LEU A 402 -17.86 11.18 6.81
N ARG A 403 -18.36 12.34 6.41
CA ARG A 403 -18.07 13.62 7.08
C ARG A 403 -18.56 13.62 8.52
N ALA A 404 -19.77 13.12 8.78
CA ALA A 404 -20.33 13.03 10.13
C ALA A 404 -19.49 12.09 11.03
N ILE A 405 -19.10 10.92 10.51
CA ILE A 405 -18.23 9.98 11.21
C ILE A 405 -16.85 10.61 11.47
N THR A 406 -16.28 11.33 10.49
CA THR A 406 -14.99 12.04 10.63
C THR A 406 -15.04 13.10 11.73
N LEU A 407 -16.15 13.83 11.86
CA LEU A 407 -16.34 14.83 12.91
C LEU A 407 -16.26 14.21 14.32
N ALA A 408 -16.82 13.00 14.46
CA ALA A 408 -16.84 12.23 15.71
C ALA A 408 -15.48 11.59 16.06
N GLN A 409 -14.52 11.51 15.13
CA GLN A 409 -13.20 10.95 15.40
C GLN A 409 -12.42 11.78 16.43
N ALA A 410 -11.49 11.12 17.12
CA ALA A 410 -10.56 11.77 18.05
C ALA A 410 -9.25 12.12 17.33
N GLY A 411 -8.67 13.28 17.66
CA GLY A 411 -7.36 13.70 17.17
C GLY A 411 -7.38 14.90 16.23
N ASP A 412 -6.23 15.57 16.14
CA ASP A 412 -6.07 16.82 15.39
C ASP A 412 -6.09 16.60 13.86
N TRP A 413 -5.87 15.36 13.41
CA TRP A 413 -5.83 15.00 11.98
C TRP A 413 -7.19 15.17 11.29
N LYS A 414 -8.30 15.05 12.03
CA LYS A 414 -9.65 15.11 11.45
C LYS A 414 -9.97 16.46 10.79
N GLU A 415 -9.39 17.55 11.29
CA GLU A 415 -9.63 18.89 10.73
C GLU A 415 -9.19 18.99 9.26
N ASP A 416 -8.10 18.31 8.91
CA ASP A 416 -7.57 18.29 7.56
C ASP A 416 -8.48 17.49 6.61
N TYR A 417 -9.01 16.37 7.08
CA TYR A 417 -9.99 15.58 6.33
C TYR A 417 -11.33 16.28 6.17
N LEU A 418 -11.81 16.97 7.21
CA LEU A 418 -13.06 17.74 7.13
C LEU A 418 -12.95 18.82 6.04
N LYS A 419 -11.82 19.54 5.97
CA LYS A 419 -11.57 20.51 4.89
C LYS A 419 -11.60 19.86 3.51
N ALA A 420 -11.02 18.67 3.36
CA ALA A 420 -11.04 17.92 2.11
C ALA A 420 -12.46 17.46 1.75
N LEU A 421 -13.20 16.89 2.71
CA LEU A 421 -14.57 16.40 2.52
C LEU A 421 -15.55 17.53 2.20
N ASP A 422 -15.41 18.71 2.82
CA ASP A 422 -16.20 19.89 2.49
C ASP A 422 -16.00 20.29 1.03
N ARG A 423 -14.75 20.26 0.55
CA ARG A 423 -14.45 20.52 -0.87
C ARG A 423 -15.01 19.44 -1.78
N TRP A 424 -14.94 18.16 -1.39
CA TRP A 424 -15.54 17.07 -2.15
C TRP A 424 -17.06 17.21 -2.25
N LEU A 425 -17.74 17.58 -1.17
CA LEU A 425 -19.18 17.83 -1.16
C LEU A 425 -19.56 19.02 -2.03
N GLN A 426 -18.72 20.07 -2.08
CA GLN A 426 -18.94 21.19 -3.00
C GLN A 426 -18.80 20.73 -4.46
N GLN A 427 -17.74 19.99 -4.78
CA GLN A 427 -17.51 19.50 -6.15
C GLN A 427 -18.54 18.45 -6.57
N SER A 428 -19.04 17.63 -5.64
CA SER A 428 -20.11 16.68 -5.95
C SER A 428 -21.42 17.39 -6.29
N LYS A 429 -21.74 18.51 -5.65
CA LYS A 429 -22.92 19.31 -6.04
C LYS A 429 -22.82 19.84 -7.47
N LEU A 430 -21.67 20.43 -7.84
CA LEU A 430 -21.43 20.89 -9.20
C LEU A 430 -21.52 19.73 -10.21
N LYS A 431 -20.95 18.57 -9.86
CA LYS A 431 -21.01 17.39 -10.72
C LYS A 431 -22.42 16.84 -10.88
N LEU A 432 -23.25 16.92 -9.85
CA LEU A 432 -24.66 16.54 -9.93
C LEU A 432 -25.42 17.48 -10.86
N GLU A 433 -25.20 18.79 -10.77
CA GLU A 433 -25.77 19.79 -11.68
C GLU A 433 -25.40 19.48 -13.15
N GLU A 434 -24.13 19.15 -13.42
CA GLU A 434 -23.69 18.72 -14.77
C GLU A 434 -24.45 17.47 -15.27
N ILE A 435 -24.66 16.47 -14.40
CA ILE A 435 -25.41 15.25 -14.76
C ILE A 435 -26.89 15.58 -15.01
N GLU A 436 -27.47 16.50 -14.25
CA GLU A 436 -28.86 16.95 -14.42
C GLU A 436 -29.05 17.75 -15.72
N GLU A 437 -28.10 18.61 -16.07
CA GLU A 437 -28.08 19.32 -17.35
C GLU A 437 -27.93 18.34 -18.53
N GLU A 438 -27.01 17.37 -18.43
CA GLU A 438 -26.87 16.30 -19.43
C GLU A 438 -28.20 15.57 -19.62
N LEU A 439 -28.85 15.17 -18.53
CA LEU A 439 -30.17 14.53 -18.54
C LEU A 439 -31.29 15.39 -19.14
N ALA A 440 -31.22 16.71 -19.00
CA ALA A 440 -32.20 17.62 -19.57
C ALA A 440 -32.02 17.78 -21.09
N LEU A 441 -30.77 17.68 -21.57
CA LEU A 441 -30.41 17.80 -22.98
C LEU A 441 -30.66 16.51 -23.76
N THR A 442 -30.39 15.35 -23.17
CA THR A 442 -30.77 14.06 -23.75
C THR A 442 -32.27 13.88 -23.52
N GLN A 443 -33.10 14.03 -24.57
CA GLN A 443 -34.54 13.67 -24.49
C GLN A 443 -34.69 12.36 -23.72
N PRO A 444 -35.71 12.21 -22.85
CA PRO A 444 -35.84 11.05 -21.99
C PRO A 444 -35.92 9.82 -22.88
N ILE A 445 -34.79 9.14 -23.05
CA ILE A 445 -34.76 7.77 -23.54
C ILE A 445 -35.55 7.05 -22.44
N SER A 446 -36.79 6.71 -22.78
CA SER A 446 -37.73 6.04 -21.90
C SER A 446 -36.99 4.96 -21.13
N LEU A 447 -37.15 4.94 -19.80
CA LEU A 447 -36.67 3.90 -18.90
C LEU A 447 -36.57 2.57 -19.64
N ASN A 448 -35.37 2.02 -19.71
CA ASN A 448 -35.12 0.79 -20.44
C ASN A 448 -36.06 -0.30 -19.90
N PHE A 449 -37.15 -0.60 -20.62
CA PHE A 449 -38.22 -1.51 -20.19
C PHE A 449 -37.78 -2.99 -20.22
N PHE A 450 -36.54 -3.27 -20.59
CA PHE A 450 -36.02 -4.63 -20.67
C PHE A 450 -35.75 -5.18 -19.27
N GLN A 451 -36.69 -6.00 -18.80
CA GLN A 451 -36.53 -6.81 -17.60
C GLN A 451 -35.56 -7.96 -17.90
N PHE A 452 -34.45 -8.02 -17.16
CA PHE A 452 -33.56 -9.19 -17.19
C PHE A 452 -34.24 -10.34 -16.44
N GLY A 453 -34.43 -11.48 -17.09
CA GLY A 453 -35.13 -12.63 -16.49
C GLY A 453 -35.34 -13.79 -17.46
N GLU A 454 -36.19 -14.73 -17.07
CA GLU A 454 -36.67 -15.84 -17.90
C GLU A 454 -37.35 -15.33 -19.19
N ALA A 455 -37.49 -16.19 -20.18
CA ALA A 455 -38.24 -15.85 -21.39
C ALA A 455 -39.69 -15.52 -21.00
N LEU A 456 -40.17 -14.35 -21.46
CA LEU A 456 -41.56 -13.96 -21.28
C LEU A 456 -42.51 -15.02 -21.88
N HIS A 457 -43.56 -15.36 -21.13
CA HIS A 457 -44.67 -16.22 -21.49
C HIS A 457 -46.01 -15.46 -21.44
N PRO A 458 -46.85 -15.54 -22.49
CA PRO A 458 -48.11 -14.82 -22.57
C PRO A 458 -49.11 -15.12 -21.45
N ILE A 459 -49.03 -16.31 -20.84
CA ILE A 459 -49.92 -16.71 -19.72
C ILE A 459 -49.50 -16.03 -18.41
N ARG A 460 -48.21 -15.72 -18.23
CA ARG A 460 -47.66 -15.19 -16.97
C ARG A 460 -47.53 -13.67 -16.97
N GLU A 461 -47.23 -13.06 -18.12
CA GLU A 461 -47.05 -11.62 -18.22
C GLU A 461 -48.10 -10.94 -19.10
N VAL A 462 -48.34 -9.65 -18.85
CA VAL A 462 -49.29 -8.85 -19.64
C VAL A 462 -48.73 -8.67 -21.06
N PRO A 463 -49.53 -8.83 -22.14
CA PRO A 463 -49.07 -8.68 -23.54
C PRO A 463 -48.39 -7.34 -23.85
N ARG A 464 -48.68 -6.29 -23.08
CA ARG A 464 -48.04 -4.96 -23.19
C ARG A 464 -46.56 -4.96 -22.78
N THR A 465 -46.06 -6.01 -22.14
CA THR A 465 -44.66 -6.14 -21.71
C THR A 465 -43.75 -6.55 -22.88
N PHE A 466 -44.27 -7.21 -23.91
CA PHE A 466 -43.52 -7.57 -25.10
C PHE A 466 -43.56 -6.44 -26.14
N VAL A 467 -42.48 -5.66 -26.25
CA VAL A 467 -42.42 -4.44 -27.09
C VAL A 467 -41.22 -4.50 -28.06
N GLY A 468 -41.35 -3.86 -29.23
CA GLY A 468 -40.22 -3.54 -30.12
C GLY A 468 -39.87 -4.60 -31.17
N ARG A 469 -40.74 -5.61 -31.39
CA ARG A 469 -40.53 -6.69 -32.38
C ARG A 469 -41.49 -6.64 -33.57
N ASP A 470 -42.22 -5.54 -33.72
CA ASP A 470 -43.23 -5.38 -34.78
C ASP A 470 -42.65 -5.57 -36.17
N ARG A 471 -41.43 -5.08 -36.43
CA ARG A 471 -40.77 -5.25 -37.73
C ARG A 471 -40.49 -6.73 -38.04
N VAL A 472 -39.99 -7.49 -37.06
CA VAL A 472 -39.70 -8.92 -37.21
C VAL A 472 -40.99 -9.69 -37.44
N LEU A 473 -42.05 -9.37 -36.69
CA LEU A 473 -43.38 -9.97 -36.84
C LEU A 473 -44.01 -9.64 -38.20
N GLN A 474 -43.89 -8.40 -38.67
CA GLN A 474 -44.35 -7.98 -39.98
C GLN A 474 -43.60 -8.72 -41.10
N GLU A 475 -42.28 -8.81 -41.00
CA GLU A 475 -41.45 -9.52 -41.97
C GLU A 475 -41.77 -11.02 -42.01
N LEU A 476 -41.94 -11.64 -40.84
CA LEU A 476 -42.39 -13.03 -40.70
C LEU A 476 -43.77 -13.23 -41.35
N THR A 477 -44.75 -12.39 -41.00
CA THR A 477 -46.13 -12.48 -41.49
C THR A 477 -46.17 -12.31 -43.00
N MET A 478 -45.50 -11.28 -43.52
CA MET A 478 -45.43 -11.02 -44.95
C MET A 478 -44.75 -12.17 -45.68
N THR A 479 -43.63 -12.67 -45.15
CA THR A 479 -42.91 -13.81 -45.74
C THR A 479 -43.79 -15.05 -45.84
N ILE A 480 -44.50 -15.41 -44.78
CA ILE A 480 -45.36 -16.59 -44.78
C ILE A 480 -46.59 -16.39 -45.70
N ARG A 481 -47.24 -15.22 -45.66
CA ARG A 481 -48.48 -14.98 -46.42
C ARG A 481 -48.27 -14.78 -47.92
N THR A 482 -47.12 -14.28 -48.33
CA THR A 482 -46.81 -13.99 -49.75
C THR A 482 -46.13 -15.14 -50.47
N SER A 483 -45.64 -16.15 -49.75
CA SER A 483 -44.91 -17.26 -50.37
C SER A 483 -45.87 -18.32 -50.89
N SER A 484 -45.67 -18.74 -52.15
CA SER A 484 -46.43 -19.85 -52.74
C SER A 484 -46.00 -21.22 -52.19
N VAL A 485 -44.79 -21.31 -51.66
CA VAL A 485 -44.19 -22.49 -51.00
C VAL A 485 -43.74 -22.05 -49.61
N MET A 486 -43.99 -22.87 -48.57
CA MET A 486 -43.68 -22.44 -47.21
C MET A 486 -42.16 -22.32 -46.99
N PRO A 487 -41.67 -21.14 -46.57
CA PRO A 487 -40.24 -20.92 -46.42
C PRO A 487 -39.73 -21.59 -45.13
N THR A 488 -38.48 -22.04 -45.17
CA THR A 488 -37.72 -22.34 -43.95
C THR A 488 -37.12 -21.04 -43.42
N LEU A 489 -37.31 -20.77 -42.12
CA LEU A 489 -36.95 -19.52 -41.48
C LEU A 489 -35.88 -19.73 -40.42
N PHE A 490 -34.94 -18.79 -40.34
CA PHE A 490 -33.91 -18.75 -39.31
C PHE A 490 -33.97 -17.43 -38.56
N PHE A 491 -34.22 -17.50 -37.24
CA PHE A 491 -34.10 -16.37 -36.32
C PHE A 491 -32.75 -16.41 -35.64
N GLN A 492 -31.91 -15.44 -35.99
CA GLN A 492 -30.57 -15.35 -35.43
C GLN A 492 -30.45 -14.19 -34.46
N GLY A 493 -29.79 -14.44 -33.34
CA GLY A 493 -29.37 -13.36 -32.47
C GLY A 493 -28.58 -13.83 -31.27
N GLN A 494 -27.90 -12.91 -30.60
CA GLN A 494 -27.14 -13.23 -29.38
C GLN A 494 -28.03 -13.79 -28.26
N ARG A 495 -27.41 -14.35 -27.21
CA ARG A 495 -28.12 -14.73 -25.98
C ARG A 495 -28.86 -13.52 -25.41
N ARG A 496 -30.05 -13.75 -24.84
CA ARG A 496 -30.84 -12.74 -24.13
C ARG A 496 -31.39 -11.58 -24.96
N VAL A 497 -31.45 -11.73 -26.29
CA VAL A 497 -32.15 -10.74 -27.15
C VAL A 497 -33.67 -10.95 -27.20
N GLY A 498 -34.21 -11.96 -26.49
CA GLY A 498 -35.66 -12.24 -26.45
C GLY A 498 -36.18 -13.09 -27.61
N LYS A 499 -35.36 -14.01 -28.16
CA LYS A 499 -35.79 -14.95 -29.21
C LYS A 499 -36.89 -15.91 -28.72
N SER A 500 -36.63 -16.59 -27.61
CA SER A 500 -37.59 -17.51 -26.98
C SER A 500 -38.89 -16.78 -26.59
N SER A 501 -38.79 -15.55 -26.06
CA SER A 501 -39.94 -14.70 -25.80
C SER A 501 -40.72 -14.39 -27.08
N LEU A 502 -40.04 -14.08 -28.20
CA LEU A 502 -40.73 -13.89 -29.47
C LEU A 502 -41.51 -15.12 -29.88
N ILE A 503 -40.92 -16.32 -29.81
CA ILE A 503 -41.59 -17.60 -30.12
C ILE A 503 -42.86 -17.78 -29.27
N ASN A 504 -42.75 -17.58 -27.95
CA ASN A 504 -43.86 -17.72 -27.02
C ASN A 504 -45.04 -16.80 -27.37
N PHE A 505 -44.74 -15.57 -27.82
CA PHE A 505 -45.76 -14.60 -28.21
C PHE A 505 -46.22 -14.72 -29.67
N LEU A 506 -45.56 -15.53 -30.54
CA LEU A 506 -45.93 -15.63 -31.96
C LEU A 506 -47.40 -16.00 -32.17
N GLN A 507 -47.95 -16.89 -31.34
CA GLN A 507 -49.33 -17.35 -31.46
C GLN A 507 -50.33 -16.19 -31.30
N GLU A 508 -50.09 -15.30 -30.34
CA GLU A 508 -50.94 -14.15 -30.07
C GLU A 508 -50.77 -13.07 -31.13
N GLN A 509 -49.53 -12.88 -31.61
CA GLN A 509 -49.17 -11.79 -32.52
C GLN A 509 -49.56 -12.08 -33.98
N LEU A 510 -49.44 -13.32 -34.44
CA LEU A 510 -49.82 -13.72 -35.80
C LEU A 510 -51.32 -13.98 -35.95
N GLY A 511 -52.01 -14.26 -34.83
CA GLY A 511 -53.45 -14.48 -34.77
C GLY A 511 -53.88 -15.93 -35.07
N PRO A 512 -55.21 -16.18 -35.11
CA PRO A 512 -55.78 -17.53 -35.08
C PRO A 512 -55.55 -18.37 -36.33
N GLY A 513 -55.12 -17.75 -37.45
CA GLY A 513 -54.79 -18.46 -38.69
C GLY A 513 -53.45 -19.23 -38.63
N PHE A 514 -52.70 -19.08 -37.54
CA PHE A 514 -51.45 -19.78 -37.32
C PHE A 514 -51.55 -20.69 -36.09
N LEU A 515 -50.82 -21.79 -36.12
CA LEU A 515 -50.65 -22.69 -34.99
C LEU A 515 -49.17 -22.85 -34.70
N ILE A 516 -48.70 -22.32 -33.56
CA ILE A 516 -47.29 -22.40 -33.18
C ILE A 516 -47.08 -23.61 -32.29
N LEU A 517 -46.20 -24.51 -32.72
CA LEU A 517 -45.69 -25.62 -31.92
C LEU A 517 -44.20 -25.36 -31.69
N SER A 518 -43.73 -25.42 -30.45
CA SER A 518 -42.38 -25.00 -30.09
C SER A 518 -41.66 -26.04 -29.24
N LEU A 519 -40.43 -26.37 -29.60
CA LEU A 519 -39.57 -27.28 -28.84
C LEU A 519 -38.27 -26.56 -28.46
N ASP A 520 -37.96 -26.53 -27.16
CA ASP A 520 -36.64 -26.15 -26.65
C ASP A 520 -35.68 -27.33 -26.79
N MET A 521 -34.70 -27.20 -27.70
CA MET A 521 -33.73 -28.25 -28.00
C MET A 521 -32.67 -28.45 -26.90
N GLN A 522 -32.61 -27.59 -25.87
CA GLN A 522 -31.81 -27.84 -24.67
C GLN A 522 -32.56 -28.62 -23.58
N SER A 523 -33.88 -28.78 -23.71
CA SER A 523 -34.68 -29.53 -22.74
C SER A 523 -34.35 -31.02 -22.76
N SER A 524 -34.62 -31.71 -21.64
CA SER A 524 -34.43 -33.17 -21.55
C SER A 524 -35.30 -33.98 -22.51
N ILE A 525 -36.34 -33.36 -23.10
CA ILE A 525 -37.25 -33.97 -24.08
C ILE A 525 -36.53 -34.15 -25.43
N ALA A 526 -35.53 -33.30 -25.72
CA ALA A 526 -34.75 -33.38 -26.95
C ALA A 526 -33.65 -34.46 -26.93
N GLY A 527 -33.81 -35.53 -26.14
CA GLY A 527 -32.80 -36.58 -25.97
C GLY A 527 -32.73 -37.62 -27.11
N SER A 528 -33.80 -37.77 -27.90
CA SER A 528 -33.88 -38.71 -29.03
C SER A 528 -34.76 -38.17 -30.17
N TRP A 529 -34.61 -38.75 -31.38
CA TRP A 529 -35.40 -38.37 -32.55
C TRP A 529 -36.90 -38.57 -32.36
N SER A 530 -37.31 -39.74 -31.85
CA SER A 530 -38.70 -40.05 -31.53
C SER A 530 -39.30 -39.07 -30.53
N SER A 531 -38.56 -38.75 -29.46
CA SER A 531 -39.02 -37.80 -28.43
C SER A 531 -39.24 -36.39 -28.99
N CYS A 532 -38.33 -35.90 -29.85
CA CYS A 532 -38.46 -34.57 -30.46
C CYS A 532 -39.73 -34.45 -31.30
N TRP A 533 -39.98 -35.44 -32.18
CA TRP A 533 -41.10 -35.38 -33.11
C TRP A 533 -42.43 -35.76 -32.46
N ASN A 534 -42.45 -36.68 -31.48
CA ASN A 534 -43.63 -36.96 -30.66
C ASN A 534 -44.07 -35.72 -29.90
N HIS A 535 -43.14 -34.95 -29.35
CA HIS A 535 -43.48 -33.71 -28.65
C HIS A 535 -44.28 -32.72 -29.51
N PHE A 536 -43.94 -32.59 -30.80
CA PHE A 536 -44.73 -31.76 -31.71
C PHE A 536 -46.13 -32.33 -31.97
N LEU A 537 -46.25 -33.66 -32.09
CA LEU A 537 -47.56 -34.31 -32.28
C LEU A 537 -48.43 -34.20 -31.02
N ASP A 538 -47.83 -34.29 -29.83
CA ASP A 538 -48.53 -34.12 -28.55
C ASP A 538 -49.02 -32.68 -28.39
N GLN A 539 -48.16 -31.68 -28.64
CA GLN A 539 -48.59 -30.28 -28.63
C GLN A 539 -49.67 -29.99 -29.66
N LEU A 540 -49.61 -30.63 -30.83
CA LEU A 540 -50.64 -30.49 -31.84
C LEU A 540 -51.96 -31.04 -31.35
N ALA A 541 -51.98 -32.28 -30.84
CA ALA A 541 -53.17 -32.94 -30.29
C ALA A 541 -53.80 -32.15 -29.14
N GLU A 542 -52.97 -31.63 -28.22
CA GLU A 542 -53.43 -30.77 -27.12
C GLU A 542 -54.12 -29.51 -27.64
N LYS A 543 -53.53 -28.84 -28.65
CA LYS A 543 -54.08 -27.58 -29.19
C LYS A 543 -55.32 -27.76 -30.08
N ILE A 544 -55.57 -28.97 -30.57
CA ILE A 544 -56.76 -29.30 -31.36
C ILE A 544 -57.79 -30.13 -30.56
N GLU A 545 -57.52 -30.36 -29.27
CA GLU A 545 -58.37 -31.13 -28.35
C GLU A 545 -58.67 -32.56 -28.86
N GLU A 546 -57.65 -33.22 -29.42
CA GLU A 546 -57.72 -34.62 -29.85
C GLU A 546 -56.98 -35.56 -28.89
N ASP A 547 -57.34 -36.85 -28.93
CA ASP A 547 -56.62 -37.89 -28.20
C ASP A 547 -55.15 -37.96 -28.62
N SER A 548 -54.28 -38.32 -27.67
CA SER A 548 -52.84 -38.44 -27.90
C SER A 548 -52.55 -39.35 -29.10
N PRO A 549 -51.72 -38.90 -30.04
CA PRO A 549 -51.41 -39.67 -31.23
C PRO A 549 -50.58 -40.91 -30.87
N GLU A 550 -50.65 -41.92 -31.73
CA GLU A 550 -49.80 -43.11 -31.60
C GLU A 550 -48.32 -42.69 -31.65
N GLU A 551 -47.51 -43.12 -30.67
CA GLU A 551 -46.10 -42.74 -30.59
C GLU A 551 -45.33 -43.16 -31.86
N LEU A 552 -44.51 -42.24 -32.37
CA LEU A 552 -43.51 -42.55 -33.39
C LEU A 552 -42.47 -43.48 -32.77
N SER A 553 -42.24 -44.62 -33.42
CA SER A 553 -41.28 -45.63 -32.97
C SER A 553 -40.18 -45.83 -34.01
N GLY A 554 -38.95 -45.94 -33.53
CA GLY A 554 -37.76 -46.15 -34.36
C GLY A 554 -36.53 -45.43 -33.81
N ASP A 555 -35.36 -46.03 -34.03
CA ASP A 555 -34.07 -45.45 -33.61
C ASP A 555 -33.43 -44.59 -34.72
N HIS A 556 -33.87 -44.79 -35.97
CA HIS A 556 -33.34 -44.09 -37.14
C HIS A 556 -34.07 -42.77 -37.40
N ALA A 557 -33.31 -41.68 -37.50
CA ALA A 557 -33.80 -40.32 -37.61
C ALA A 557 -34.72 -40.12 -38.83
N LEU A 558 -34.31 -40.68 -39.98
CA LEU A 558 -35.03 -40.53 -41.24
C LEU A 558 -36.39 -41.26 -41.22
N GLU A 559 -36.46 -42.42 -40.57
CA GLU A 559 -37.68 -43.21 -40.48
C GLU A 559 -38.71 -42.53 -39.58
N VAL A 560 -38.26 -42.08 -38.40
CA VAL A 560 -39.10 -41.30 -37.48
C VAL A 560 -39.59 -40.01 -38.14
N TRP A 561 -38.72 -39.31 -38.88
CA TRP A 561 -39.11 -38.11 -39.64
C TRP A 561 -40.17 -38.40 -40.70
N ARG A 562 -40.06 -39.51 -41.45
CA ARG A 562 -41.06 -39.88 -42.47
C ARG A 562 -42.43 -40.16 -41.87
N GLN A 563 -42.46 -40.88 -40.75
CA GLN A 563 -43.71 -41.11 -40.02
C GLN A 563 -44.31 -39.81 -39.51
N PHE A 564 -43.48 -38.90 -38.96
CA PHE A 564 -43.91 -37.57 -38.55
C PHE A 564 -44.44 -36.74 -39.73
N GLU A 565 -43.72 -36.72 -40.85
CA GLU A 565 -44.08 -36.00 -42.08
C GLU A 565 -45.47 -36.39 -42.60
N ILE A 566 -45.77 -37.70 -42.64
CA ILE A 566 -47.07 -38.19 -43.09
C ILE A 566 -48.17 -37.67 -42.16
N ARG A 567 -48.00 -37.84 -40.85
CA ARG A 567 -49.00 -37.45 -39.85
C ARG A 567 -49.23 -35.94 -39.82
N ILE A 568 -48.17 -35.13 -39.84
CA ILE A 568 -48.30 -33.68 -39.81
C ILE A 568 -48.95 -33.15 -41.10
N LYS A 569 -48.70 -33.77 -42.26
CA LYS A 569 -49.37 -33.40 -43.52
C LYS A 569 -50.86 -33.71 -43.50
N GLU A 570 -51.23 -34.88 -42.99
CA GLU A 570 -52.64 -35.27 -42.87
C GLU A 570 -53.39 -34.30 -41.95
N LYS A 571 -52.81 -33.98 -40.79
CA LYS A 571 -53.40 -33.02 -39.86
C LYS A 571 -53.42 -31.60 -40.41
N ALA A 572 -52.34 -31.14 -41.04
CA ALA A 572 -52.29 -29.82 -41.67
C ALA A 572 -53.39 -29.66 -42.75
N ARG A 573 -53.70 -30.70 -43.52
CA ARG A 573 -54.79 -30.65 -44.53
C ARG A 573 -56.18 -30.54 -43.91
N GLN A 574 -56.37 -31.09 -42.72
CA GLN A 574 -57.63 -31.02 -41.97
C GLN A 574 -57.80 -29.64 -41.30
N LEU A 575 -56.70 -28.96 -41.02
CA LEU A 575 -56.67 -27.65 -40.39
C LEU A 575 -56.64 -26.54 -41.44
N ASP A 576 -57.57 -25.59 -41.35
CA ASP A 576 -57.51 -24.34 -42.12
C ASP A 576 -56.54 -23.33 -41.47
N LYS A 577 -55.34 -23.81 -41.09
CA LYS A 577 -54.31 -23.04 -40.36
C LYS A 577 -52.92 -23.37 -40.89
N VAL A 578 -52.02 -22.39 -40.80
CA VAL A 578 -50.59 -22.60 -41.04
C VAL A 578 -49.91 -23.03 -39.74
N ILE A 579 -49.28 -24.20 -39.75
CA ILE A 579 -48.54 -24.73 -38.60
C ILE A 579 -47.09 -24.22 -38.67
N ILE A 580 -46.58 -23.64 -37.59
CA ILE A 580 -45.18 -23.25 -37.46
C ILE A 580 -44.53 -24.19 -36.44
N LEU A 581 -43.53 -24.95 -36.90
CA LEU A 581 -42.69 -25.81 -36.07
C LEU A 581 -41.44 -25.01 -35.67
N ALA A 582 -41.45 -24.47 -34.46
CA ALA A 582 -40.37 -23.67 -33.90
C ALA A 582 -39.40 -24.54 -33.09
N LEU A 583 -38.16 -24.63 -33.57
CA LEU A 583 -37.05 -25.29 -32.88
C LEU A 583 -36.20 -24.20 -32.23
N ASP A 584 -36.39 -23.99 -30.93
CA ASP A 584 -35.59 -23.05 -30.15
C ASP A 584 -34.23 -23.69 -29.80
N GLU A 585 -33.19 -22.85 -29.82
CA GLU A 585 -31.79 -23.23 -29.67
C GLU A 585 -31.39 -24.44 -30.54
N TYR A 586 -31.63 -24.32 -31.86
CA TYR A 586 -31.43 -25.39 -32.83
C TYR A 586 -29.99 -25.97 -32.86
N GLU A 587 -29.02 -25.33 -32.20
CA GLU A 587 -27.73 -25.94 -31.91
C GLU A 587 -27.86 -27.30 -31.19
N GLY A 588 -28.88 -27.50 -30.36
CA GLY A 588 -29.20 -28.81 -29.78
C GLY A 588 -29.52 -29.86 -30.84
N LEU A 589 -30.25 -29.49 -31.90
CA LEU A 589 -30.49 -30.35 -33.06
C LEU A 589 -29.18 -30.69 -33.77
N HIS A 590 -28.29 -29.70 -33.94
CA HIS A 590 -26.97 -29.93 -34.53
C HIS A 590 -26.13 -30.92 -33.70
N HIS A 591 -26.22 -30.85 -32.38
CA HIS A 591 -25.57 -31.82 -31.49
C HIS A 591 -26.13 -33.24 -31.65
N LEU A 592 -27.46 -33.39 -31.78
CA LEU A 592 -28.09 -34.69 -32.06
C LEU A 592 -27.69 -35.26 -33.44
N LEU A 593 -27.60 -34.40 -34.46
CA LEU A 593 -27.14 -34.78 -35.79
C LEU A 593 -25.68 -35.26 -35.75
N LYS A 594 -24.83 -34.61 -34.94
CA LYS A 594 -23.42 -34.98 -34.79
C LYS A 594 -23.20 -36.27 -34.00
N SER A 595 -24.09 -36.61 -33.07
CA SER A 595 -23.96 -37.83 -32.26
C SER A 595 -24.35 -39.11 -33.01
N HIS A 596 -24.99 -38.98 -34.18
CA HIS A 596 -25.42 -40.08 -35.04
C HIS A 596 -24.58 -40.14 -36.33
N ASP A 597 -24.86 -41.11 -37.20
CA ASP A 597 -24.17 -41.28 -38.48
C ASP A 597 -24.28 -40.02 -39.35
N PRO A 598 -23.17 -39.39 -39.78
CA PRO A 598 -23.20 -38.20 -40.64
C PRO A 598 -24.02 -38.37 -41.92
N ASP A 599 -24.00 -39.55 -42.54
CA ASP A 599 -24.77 -39.83 -43.75
C ASP A 599 -26.29 -39.84 -43.49
N GLU A 600 -26.70 -40.31 -42.30
CA GLU A 600 -28.10 -40.29 -41.87
C GLU A 600 -28.56 -38.87 -41.55
N ALA A 601 -27.69 -38.09 -40.91
CA ALA A 601 -27.94 -36.69 -40.60
C ALA A 601 -28.13 -35.82 -41.86
N ASP A 602 -27.30 -36.01 -42.88
CA ASP A 602 -27.44 -35.33 -44.17
C ASP A 602 -28.75 -35.72 -44.89
N ARG A 603 -29.11 -37.01 -44.88
CA ARG A 603 -30.38 -37.48 -45.48
C ARG A 603 -31.60 -36.91 -44.75
N LEU A 604 -31.53 -36.76 -43.43
CA LEU A 604 -32.60 -36.13 -42.65
C LEU A 604 -32.78 -34.66 -43.03
N LEU A 605 -31.69 -33.88 -43.08
CA LEU A 605 -31.77 -32.47 -43.46
C LEU A 605 -32.28 -32.30 -44.90
N GLN A 606 -31.88 -33.18 -45.82
CA GLN A 606 -32.39 -33.22 -47.18
C GLN A 606 -33.90 -33.56 -47.22
N ALA A 607 -34.37 -34.48 -46.37
CA ALA A 607 -35.78 -34.81 -46.24
C ALA A 607 -36.59 -33.63 -45.67
N MET A 608 -36.08 -32.93 -44.66
CA MET A 608 -36.70 -31.72 -44.09
C MET A 608 -36.77 -30.58 -45.11
N ARG A 609 -35.72 -30.38 -45.91
CA ARG A 609 -35.70 -29.42 -47.02
C ARG A 609 -36.76 -29.78 -48.06
N SER A 610 -36.77 -31.05 -48.52
CA SER A 610 -37.75 -31.54 -49.48
C SER A 610 -39.18 -31.35 -48.96
N PHE A 611 -39.41 -31.64 -47.68
CA PHE A 611 -40.68 -31.39 -47.02
C PHE A 611 -41.08 -29.92 -47.12
N SER A 612 -40.22 -28.97 -46.69
CA SER A 612 -40.53 -27.53 -46.78
C SER A 612 -40.85 -27.07 -48.21
N GLN A 613 -40.23 -27.68 -49.23
CA GLN A 613 -40.41 -27.30 -50.63
C GLN A 613 -41.70 -27.82 -51.28
N HIS A 614 -42.29 -28.90 -50.75
CA HIS A 614 -43.43 -29.61 -51.38
C HIS A 614 -44.76 -29.47 -50.62
N GLN A 615 -44.84 -28.58 -49.62
CA GLN A 615 -46.10 -28.24 -48.96
C GLN A 615 -46.24 -26.72 -48.73
N ASN A 616 -47.47 -26.31 -48.43
CA ASN A 616 -47.84 -24.91 -48.26
C ASN A 616 -48.56 -24.60 -46.92
N GLN A 617 -48.46 -25.46 -45.91
CA GLN A 617 -49.17 -25.33 -44.64
C GLN A 617 -48.28 -25.44 -43.39
N VAL A 618 -47.04 -25.91 -43.53
CA VAL A 618 -46.12 -26.13 -42.41
C VAL A 618 -44.85 -25.31 -42.63
N VAL A 619 -44.46 -24.52 -41.65
CA VAL A 619 -43.26 -23.68 -41.67
C VAL A 619 -42.27 -24.25 -40.66
N LEU A 620 -41.02 -24.45 -41.10
CA LEU A 620 -39.91 -24.79 -40.21
C LEU A 620 -39.24 -23.50 -39.76
N LEU A 621 -39.23 -23.24 -38.45
CA LEU A 621 -38.60 -22.07 -37.84
C LEU A 621 -37.48 -22.53 -36.91
N PHE A 622 -36.24 -22.23 -37.27
CA PHE A 622 -35.07 -22.50 -36.44
C PHE A 622 -34.63 -21.22 -35.75
N THR A 623 -34.40 -21.26 -34.43
CA THR A 623 -33.91 -20.08 -33.71
C THR A 623 -32.64 -20.42 -32.92
N GLY A 624 -31.64 -19.55 -32.97
CA GLY A 624 -30.32 -19.85 -32.44
C GLY A 624 -29.40 -18.64 -32.34
N GLN A 625 -28.18 -18.88 -31.87
CA GLN A 625 -27.10 -17.91 -31.78
C GLN A 625 -26.19 -17.94 -33.01
N TRP A 626 -25.90 -19.15 -33.51
CA TRP A 626 -24.95 -19.36 -34.60
C TRP A 626 -25.61 -19.14 -35.96
N LEU A 627 -24.80 -18.73 -36.95
CA LEU A 627 -25.22 -18.77 -38.36
C LEU A 627 -25.34 -20.23 -38.79
N SER A 628 -26.29 -20.53 -39.68
CA SER A 628 -26.44 -21.87 -40.28
C SER A 628 -25.19 -22.35 -41.03
N GLN A 629 -24.27 -21.44 -41.37
CA GLN A 629 -23.00 -21.69 -42.06
C GLN A 629 -21.80 -21.80 -41.10
N ASP A 630 -21.91 -21.30 -39.86
CA ASP A 630 -20.78 -21.15 -38.94
C ASP A 630 -20.69 -22.29 -37.90
N LEU A 631 -21.57 -23.29 -37.99
CA LEU A 631 -21.59 -24.40 -37.04
C LEU A 631 -20.31 -25.25 -37.15
N PRO A 632 -19.56 -25.45 -36.03
CA PRO A 632 -18.29 -26.15 -36.06
C PRO A 632 -18.47 -27.67 -36.14
N ALA A 633 -18.05 -28.26 -37.27
CA ALA A 633 -17.96 -29.71 -37.54
C ALA A 633 -19.28 -30.50 -37.39
N GLY A 634 -19.73 -31.12 -38.49
CA GLY A 634 -21.02 -31.82 -38.63
C GLY A 634 -21.72 -31.43 -39.94
N PRO A 635 -22.95 -31.90 -40.19
CA PRO A 635 -23.71 -31.52 -41.39
C PRO A 635 -24.03 -30.03 -41.37
N ARG A 636 -23.81 -29.35 -42.50
CA ARG A 636 -23.97 -27.89 -42.59
C ARG A 636 -25.40 -27.56 -42.99
N PHE A 637 -26.16 -26.94 -42.09
CA PHE A 637 -27.53 -26.49 -42.36
C PHE A 637 -27.59 -25.57 -43.60
N GLY A 638 -26.58 -24.71 -43.80
CA GLY A 638 -26.49 -23.83 -44.96
C GLY A 638 -26.44 -24.55 -46.33
N ASP A 639 -25.89 -25.76 -46.39
CA ASP A 639 -25.77 -26.52 -47.65
C ASP A 639 -27.13 -27.15 -48.03
N HIS A 640 -27.93 -27.50 -47.03
CA HIS A 640 -29.23 -28.12 -47.23
C HIS A 640 -30.35 -27.10 -47.41
N PHE A 641 -30.31 -25.97 -46.71
CA PHE A 641 -31.38 -24.98 -46.75
C PHE A 641 -30.99 -23.70 -47.50
N VAL A 642 -30.61 -23.83 -48.77
CA VAL A 642 -30.11 -22.71 -49.62
C VAL A 642 -31.15 -21.59 -49.87
N HIS A 643 -32.43 -21.88 -49.70
CA HIS A 643 -33.54 -20.92 -49.91
C HIS A 643 -34.13 -20.38 -48.60
N THR A 644 -33.36 -20.38 -47.51
CA THR A 644 -33.81 -19.85 -46.23
C THR A 644 -33.89 -18.34 -46.22
N ARG A 645 -34.86 -17.83 -45.45
CA ARG A 645 -34.85 -16.41 -45.06
C ARG A 645 -34.28 -16.29 -43.65
N HIS A 646 -33.25 -15.47 -43.53
CA HIS A 646 -32.65 -15.06 -42.26
C HIS A 646 -33.34 -13.78 -41.81
N ILE A 647 -33.90 -13.80 -40.61
CA ILE A 647 -34.61 -12.66 -39.99
C ILE A 647 -33.91 -12.26 -38.70
#